data_AF-A0A8S3CD27-F1
#
_entry.id   AF-A0A8S3CD27-F1
#
_cell.length_a   1.000
_cell.length_b   1.000
_cell.length_c   1.000
_cell.angle_alpha   90.00
_cell.angle_beta   90.00
_cell.angle_gamma   90.00
#
_symmetry.space_group_name_H-M   'P 1'
#
loop_
_entity.id
_entity.type
_entity.pdbx_description
1 polymer ?
#
loop_
_entity_poly.entity_id
_entity_poly.type
_entity_poly.pdbx_seq_one_letter_code
_entity_poly.pdbx_strand_id
1 'polypeptide(L)'
;SLSIHKIIINRLSQQWTKWEQGTLLASDIRTWENFPKEQKAIFHEIWSLVAKETEKTVDIDLVFDVSCKALKAKLETNDKIITCLNTYCQEATDKQEYDDLVKYWHECFEIESIGLIDTPPALSNIVEFAEELNPYAASIAWKTYLDQQTAASRNNRSLERNPIERQLREELDNDTSRQEEEFSTDVIQESINNKVKMESIAILKEAKEILKQFKQILQHICERGRRIPIENILRLFPDINQAQNDLETLAPLLIKDILPLLRSITSFWKDRIRIRSICTGIMNLSSKISVDIDLSFLRSLNSIDQRVLSEQCSSIYEQYLEDFERKCSANVLTLLSFYGSSQDLFEFLDSLAADDVYNLQEAVNDWDETLVNTKTIFDFSTVKNFLDRAYASISEKQKQLNLTSLSFDRIIGCFEDILTNKEFNDLAKCLQSSALSLASIKRIHLELTDKEQSKRRRIADILQSSNIEFVRIGHHEVAFDIYITLQNHQEQQQKQTTMNEEQKIQNITFADISELRDRARLLEYSSNTQESDKNQHDVDKLRHFIQFVSVVETTLETLTNLYRAGYPLVSKFLITEKTFSCVNGNYDQLTQNNATLANLLVSWETKLLSLYEIYTDLTYFTGDQFQLIEDYIYKSLSVTDP
;
A
#
# COMPACT_ATOMS: atom_id res chain seq x y z
N SER A 1 -60.84 -46.47 50.51
CA SER A 1 -59.93 -45.47 49.91
C SER A 1 -59.21 -46.15 48.75
N LEU A 2 -59.04 -45.47 47.62
CA LEU A 2 -58.14 -45.94 46.56
C LEU A 2 -56.71 -45.96 47.09
N SER A 3 -55.91 -46.98 46.77
CA SER A 3 -54.49 -47.00 47.11
C SER A 3 -53.78 -45.84 46.40
N ILE A 4 -52.77 -45.25 47.05
CA ILE A 4 -51.99 -44.12 46.50
C ILE A 4 -51.47 -44.45 45.10
N HIS A 5 -51.02 -45.68 44.89
CA HIS A 5 -50.58 -46.19 43.60
C HIS A 5 -51.66 -46.04 42.50
N LYS A 6 -52.91 -46.42 42.78
CA LYS A 6 -54.01 -46.32 41.83
C LYS A 6 -54.41 -44.86 41.55
N ILE A 7 -54.19 -43.95 42.50
CA ILE A 7 -54.38 -42.50 42.30
C ILE A 7 -53.31 -41.94 41.38
N ILE A 8 -52.04 -42.34 41.55
CA ILE A 8 -50.92 -41.90 40.71
C ILE A 8 -51.09 -42.40 39.26
N ILE A 9 -51.37 -43.70 39.07
CA ILE A 9 -51.60 -44.27 37.74
C ILE A 9 -52.79 -43.63 37.05
N ASN A 10 -53.90 -43.39 37.75
CA ASN A 10 -55.05 -42.67 37.18
C ASN A 10 -54.69 -41.25 36.72
N ARG A 11 -53.88 -40.51 37.50
CA ARG A 11 -53.44 -39.15 37.12
C ARG A 11 -52.50 -39.17 35.92
N LEU A 12 -51.53 -40.07 35.88
CA LEU A 12 -50.61 -40.23 34.75
C LEU A 12 -51.34 -40.70 33.49
N SER A 13 -52.28 -41.63 33.62
CA SER A 13 -53.14 -42.08 32.50
C SER A 13 -54.00 -40.95 31.93
N GLN A 14 -54.56 -40.08 32.78
CA GLN A 14 -55.27 -38.88 32.34
C GLN A 14 -54.34 -37.92 31.58
N GLN A 15 -53.11 -37.74 32.05
CA GLN A 15 -52.11 -36.91 31.38
C GLN A 15 -51.64 -37.53 30.05
N TRP A 16 -51.46 -38.86 29.98
CA TRP A 16 -51.19 -39.58 28.74
C TRP A 16 -52.27 -39.33 27.70
N THR A 17 -53.53 -39.52 28.10
CA THR A 17 -54.68 -39.39 27.20
C THR A 17 -54.78 -37.96 26.65
N LYS A 18 -54.43 -36.96 27.47
CA LYS A 18 -54.30 -35.56 27.05
C LYS A 18 -53.21 -35.37 26.00
N TRP A 19 -52.00 -35.88 26.26
CA TRP A 19 -50.89 -35.78 25.31
C TRP A 19 -51.17 -36.52 23.98
N GLU A 20 -51.77 -37.70 24.03
CA GLU A 20 -52.20 -38.48 22.86
C GLU A 20 -53.24 -37.72 22.01
N GLN A 21 -54.08 -36.89 22.65
CA GLN A 21 -55.03 -36.00 21.98
C GLN A 21 -54.39 -34.70 21.44
N GLY A 22 -53.06 -34.59 21.46
CA GLY A 22 -52.32 -33.43 20.94
C GLY A 22 -52.32 -32.22 21.88
N THR A 23 -52.68 -32.39 23.16
CA THR A 23 -52.77 -31.27 24.11
C THR A 23 -51.44 -30.91 24.79
N LEU A 24 -50.30 -31.17 24.14
CA LEU A 24 -48.98 -30.82 24.66
C LEU A 24 -48.77 -29.30 24.62
N LEU A 25 -48.30 -28.71 25.71
CA LEU A 25 -47.91 -27.30 25.76
C LEU A 25 -46.45 -27.14 25.27
N ALA A 26 -46.07 -25.95 24.81
CA ALA A 26 -44.66 -25.67 24.48
C ALA A 26 -43.73 -25.88 25.67
N SER A 27 -44.18 -25.56 26.88
CA SER A 27 -43.44 -25.77 28.12
C SER A 27 -43.15 -27.26 28.39
N ASP A 28 -44.11 -28.16 28.10
CA ASP A 28 -43.92 -29.61 28.20
C ASP A 28 -42.85 -30.09 27.21
N ILE A 29 -42.92 -29.61 25.95
CA ILE A 29 -41.96 -29.96 24.89
C ILE A 29 -40.56 -29.47 25.23
N ARG A 30 -40.40 -28.22 25.70
CA ARG A 30 -39.11 -27.67 26.12
C ARG A 30 -38.53 -28.43 27.31
N THR A 31 -39.38 -28.82 28.26
CA THR A 31 -38.97 -29.61 29.42
C THR A 31 -38.45 -30.98 28.97
N TRP A 32 -39.15 -31.63 28.03
CA TRP A 32 -38.72 -32.88 27.42
C TRP A 32 -37.41 -32.77 26.62
N GLU A 33 -37.25 -31.74 25.79
CA GLU A 33 -36.00 -31.52 25.04
C GLU A 33 -34.80 -31.32 25.97
N ASN A 34 -35.01 -30.64 27.10
CA ASN A 34 -33.96 -30.32 28.08
C ASN A 34 -33.65 -31.46 29.05
N PHE A 35 -34.40 -32.57 29.04
CA PHE A 35 -34.08 -33.72 29.89
C PHE A 35 -32.76 -34.40 29.47
N PRO A 36 -31.79 -34.55 30.38
CA PRO A 36 -30.61 -35.38 30.13
C PRO A 36 -31.00 -36.86 29.98
N LYS A 37 -30.10 -37.65 29.38
CA LYS A 37 -30.33 -39.07 29.05
C LYS A 37 -30.88 -39.89 30.22
N GLU A 38 -30.36 -39.67 31.42
CA GLU A 38 -30.77 -40.36 32.64
C GLU A 38 -32.22 -40.03 33.04
N GLN A 39 -32.64 -38.78 32.91
CA GLN A 39 -34.02 -38.36 33.18
C GLN A 39 -34.98 -38.88 32.12
N LYS A 40 -34.57 -38.93 30.85
CA LYS A 40 -35.35 -39.56 29.78
C LYS A 40 -35.53 -41.07 30.04
N ALA A 41 -34.50 -41.77 30.50
CA ALA A 41 -34.59 -43.19 30.86
C ALA A 41 -35.60 -43.44 31.98
N ILE A 42 -35.57 -42.63 33.06
CA ILE A 42 -36.54 -42.70 34.16
C ILE A 42 -37.96 -42.37 33.66
N PHE A 43 -38.10 -41.36 32.81
CA PHE A 43 -39.37 -41.00 32.19
C PHE A 43 -39.95 -42.18 31.39
N HIS A 44 -39.15 -42.82 30.54
CA HIS A 44 -39.55 -44.02 29.80
C HIS A 44 -39.99 -45.16 30.71
N GLU A 45 -39.25 -45.42 31.78
CA GLU A 45 -39.59 -46.48 32.72
C GLU A 45 -40.96 -46.23 33.36
N ILE A 46 -41.20 -45.02 33.87
CA ILE A 46 -42.48 -44.62 34.45
C ILE A 46 -43.63 -44.77 33.43
N TRP A 47 -43.42 -44.28 32.22
CA TRP A 47 -44.45 -44.26 31.20
C TRP A 47 -44.71 -45.63 30.56
N SER A 48 -43.70 -46.50 30.45
CA SER A 48 -43.88 -47.90 30.04
C SER A 48 -44.77 -48.69 31.00
N LEU A 49 -44.65 -48.41 32.32
CA LEU A 49 -45.50 -48.99 33.35
C LEU A 49 -46.94 -48.48 33.25
N VAL A 50 -47.13 -47.18 33.01
CA VAL A 50 -48.46 -46.58 32.81
C VAL A 50 -49.12 -47.13 31.54
N ALA A 51 -48.38 -47.27 30.44
CA ALA A 51 -48.88 -47.82 29.18
C ALA A 51 -49.36 -49.27 29.36
N LYS A 52 -48.60 -50.09 30.09
CA LYS A 52 -48.95 -51.48 30.41
C LYS A 52 -50.22 -51.60 31.25
N GLU A 53 -50.40 -50.74 32.24
CA GLU A 53 -51.60 -50.72 33.12
C GLU A 53 -52.85 -50.15 32.44
N THR A 54 -52.69 -49.40 31.34
CA THR A 54 -53.79 -48.71 30.65
C THR A 54 -54.09 -49.29 29.26
N GLU A 55 -53.42 -50.37 28.87
CA GLU A 55 -53.50 -51.02 27.55
C GLU A 55 -53.23 -50.06 26.38
N LYS A 56 -52.43 -49.01 26.61
CA LYS A 56 -52.05 -48.04 25.59
C LYS A 56 -50.85 -48.55 24.78
N THR A 57 -50.91 -48.39 23.46
CA THR A 57 -49.90 -48.90 22.52
C THR A 57 -49.07 -47.80 21.83
N VAL A 58 -49.44 -46.52 22.01
CA VAL A 58 -48.75 -45.39 21.38
C VAL A 58 -47.41 -45.17 22.08
N ASP A 59 -46.36 -44.93 21.32
CA ASP A 59 -45.05 -44.58 21.85
C ASP A 59 -45.00 -43.11 22.28
N ILE A 60 -44.59 -42.85 23.53
CA ILE A 60 -44.54 -41.50 24.07
C ILE A 60 -43.46 -40.64 23.40
N ASP A 61 -42.36 -41.25 22.94
CA ASP A 61 -41.33 -40.54 22.16
C ASP A 61 -41.92 -39.97 20.88
N LEU A 62 -42.73 -40.78 20.19
CA LEU A 62 -43.39 -40.38 18.96
C LEU A 62 -44.33 -39.19 19.19
N VAL A 63 -45.05 -39.15 20.32
CA VAL A 63 -45.96 -38.05 20.66
C VAL A 63 -45.20 -36.74 20.87
N PHE A 64 -44.07 -36.78 21.60
CA PHE A 64 -43.22 -35.60 21.81
C PHE A 64 -42.49 -35.18 20.53
N ASP A 65 -41.99 -36.12 19.74
CA ASP A 65 -41.30 -35.84 18.48
C ASP A 65 -42.22 -35.18 17.44
N VAL A 66 -43.45 -35.68 17.28
CA VAL A 66 -44.47 -35.08 16.40
C VAL A 66 -44.81 -33.67 16.85
N SER A 67 -45.03 -33.48 18.16
CA SER A 67 -45.37 -32.16 18.72
C SER A 67 -44.21 -31.17 18.64
N CYS A 68 -42.97 -31.64 18.83
CA CYS A 68 -41.75 -30.84 18.66
C CYS A 68 -41.59 -30.36 17.22
N LYS A 69 -41.76 -31.27 16.23
CA LYS A 69 -41.76 -30.90 14.81
C LYS A 69 -42.85 -29.88 14.48
N ALA A 70 -44.06 -30.06 15.03
CA ALA A 70 -45.16 -29.12 14.82
C ALA A 70 -44.88 -27.74 15.43
N LEU A 71 -44.32 -27.67 16.64
CA LEU A 71 -43.92 -26.40 17.27
C LEU A 71 -42.83 -25.69 16.47
N LYS A 72 -41.78 -26.43 16.04
CA LYS A 72 -40.70 -25.87 15.21
C LYS A 72 -41.22 -25.31 13.89
N ALA A 73 -42.08 -26.04 13.18
CA ALA A 73 -42.69 -25.57 11.94
C ALA A 73 -43.53 -24.29 12.13
N LYS A 74 -44.25 -24.16 13.25
CA LYS A 74 -45.04 -22.96 13.58
C LYS A 74 -44.16 -21.76 13.91
N LEU A 75 -43.09 -21.96 14.69
CA LEU A 75 -42.10 -20.93 14.98
C LEU A 75 -41.39 -20.45 13.70
N GLU A 76 -40.96 -21.37 12.84
CA GLU A 76 -40.36 -21.04 11.54
C GLU A 76 -41.33 -20.24 10.65
N THR A 77 -42.62 -20.60 10.67
CA THR A 77 -43.65 -19.85 9.94
C THR A 77 -43.83 -18.44 10.49
N ASN A 78 -43.83 -18.30 11.82
CA ASN A 78 -43.89 -17.00 12.50
C ASN A 78 -42.70 -16.11 12.10
N ASP A 79 -41.47 -16.65 12.17
CA ASP A 79 -40.25 -15.94 11.79
C ASP A 79 -40.24 -15.53 10.31
N LYS A 80 -40.75 -16.39 9.41
CA LYS A 80 -40.94 -16.06 7.99
C LYS A 80 -41.88 -14.88 7.81
N ILE A 81 -43.03 -14.87 8.49
CA ILE A 81 -43.99 -13.77 8.39
C ILE A 81 -43.36 -12.46 8.88
N ILE A 82 -42.70 -12.49 10.05
CA ILE A 82 -41.99 -11.32 10.60
C ILE A 82 -40.98 -10.78 9.60
N THR A 83 -40.16 -11.65 9.02
CA THR A 83 -39.13 -11.27 8.05
C THR A 83 -39.76 -10.64 6.80
N CYS A 84 -40.85 -11.21 6.29
CA CYS A 84 -41.57 -10.72 5.13
C CYS A 84 -42.14 -9.31 5.37
N LEU A 85 -42.85 -9.13 6.47
CA LEU A 85 -43.45 -7.84 6.87
C LEU A 85 -42.38 -6.77 7.10
N ASN A 86 -41.29 -7.11 7.78
CA ASN A 86 -40.21 -6.16 8.04
C ASN A 86 -39.38 -5.82 6.81
N THR A 87 -39.32 -6.70 5.80
CA THR A 87 -38.58 -6.45 4.56
C THR A 87 -39.39 -5.61 3.59
N TYR A 88 -40.66 -5.97 3.38
CA TYR A 88 -41.46 -5.42 2.27
C TYR A 88 -42.52 -4.41 2.73
N CYS A 89 -43.07 -4.57 3.94
CA CYS A 89 -44.25 -3.81 4.39
C CYS A 89 -43.93 -2.70 5.39
N GLN A 90 -42.69 -2.19 5.42
CA GLN A 90 -42.30 -1.14 6.40
C GLN A 90 -43.17 0.11 6.33
N GLU A 91 -43.65 0.47 5.13
CA GLU A 91 -44.49 1.65 4.91
C GLU A 91 -45.99 1.33 4.87
N ALA A 92 -46.41 0.10 5.18
CA ALA A 92 -47.80 -0.31 5.09
C ALA A 92 -48.65 0.26 6.23
N THR A 93 -49.91 0.61 5.96
CA THR A 93 -50.80 1.20 6.99
C THR A 93 -51.28 0.23 8.05
N ASP A 94 -51.43 -1.03 7.66
CA ASP A 94 -51.94 -2.14 8.45
C ASP A 94 -50.81 -2.99 9.06
N LYS A 95 -49.53 -2.60 8.89
CA LYS A 95 -48.38 -3.37 9.39
C LYS A 95 -48.49 -3.63 10.89
N GLN A 96 -48.86 -2.61 11.67
CA GLN A 96 -48.99 -2.74 13.13
C GLN A 96 -50.06 -3.76 13.52
N GLU A 97 -51.17 -3.83 12.78
CA GLU A 97 -52.22 -4.82 13.02
C GLU A 97 -51.70 -6.24 12.80
N TYR A 98 -50.88 -6.45 11.76
CA TYR A 98 -50.21 -7.72 11.53
C TYR A 98 -49.13 -8.04 12.57
N ASP A 99 -48.33 -7.06 12.98
CA ASP A 99 -47.31 -7.25 14.03
C ASP A 99 -47.97 -7.64 15.37
N ASP A 100 -49.10 -7.02 15.72
CA ASP A 100 -49.89 -7.37 16.91
C ASP A 100 -50.50 -8.77 16.80
N LEU A 101 -51.02 -9.14 15.62
CA LEU A 101 -51.54 -10.50 15.35
C LEU A 101 -50.45 -11.57 15.43
N VAL A 102 -49.25 -11.30 14.89
CA VAL A 102 -48.11 -12.21 14.94
C VAL A 102 -47.62 -12.38 16.38
N LYS A 103 -47.58 -11.30 17.15
CA LYS A 103 -47.23 -11.33 18.57
C LYS A 103 -48.24 -12.14 19.38
N TYR A 104 -49.54 -11.88 19.18
CA TYR A 104 -50.60 -12.66 19.82
C TYR A 104 -50.49 -14.15 19.48
N TRP A 105 -50.27 -14.48 18.20
CA TRP A 105 -50.09 -15.86 17.77
C TRP A 105 -48.86 -16.53 18.39
N HIS A 106 -47.77 -15.77 18.55
CA HIS A 106 -46.58 -16.24 19.26
C HIS A 106 -46.85 -16.49 20.75
N GLU A 107 -47.62 -15.61 21.40
CA GLU A 107 -48.03 -15.77 22.79
C GLU A 107 -48.90 -17.02 22.99
N CYS A 108 -49.78 -17.36 22.03
CA CYS A 108 -50.56 -18.60 22.06
C CYS A 108 -49.68 -19.85 22.16
N PHE A 109 -48.44 -19.84 21.62
CA PHE A 109 -47.53 -20.98 21.74
C PHE A 109 -47.18 -21.33 23.20
N GLU A 110 -47.21 -20.36 24.12
CA GLU A 110 -46.89 -20.58 25.54
C GLU A 110 -48.10 -21.05 26.37
N ILE A 111 -49.32 -20.69 25.93
CA ILE A 111 -50.53 -20.80 26.77
C ILE A 111 -51.44 -21.92 26.28
N GLU A 112 -51.43 -22.21 24.98
CA GLU A 112 -52.30 -23.20 24.35
C GLU A 112 -51.56 -24.48 23.97
N SER A 113 -52.34 -25.53 23.75
CA SER A 113 -51.79 -26.79 23.26
C SER A 113 -51.35 -26.68 21.81
N ILE A 114 -50.15 -27.16 21.49
CA ILE A 114 -49.58 -27.06 20.14
C ILE A 114 -50.48 -27.69 19.08
N GLY A 115 -51.21 -28.77 19.39
CA GLY A 115 -52.15 -29.39 18.45
C GLY A 115 -53.38 -28.53 18.10
N LEU A 116 -53.69 -27.51 18.90
CA LEU A 116 -54.89 -26.67 18.76
C LEU A 116 -54.60 -25.29 18.16
N ILE A 117 -53.34 -24.88 18.09
CA ILE A 117 -52.95 -23.55 17.62
C ILE A 117 -52.93 -23.52 16.10
N ASP A 118 -53.98 -23.06 15.45
CA ASP A 118 -53.96 -22.88 14.00
C ASP A 118 -53.30 -21.55 13.61
N THR A 119 -52.85 -21.45 12.35
CA THR A 119 -52.36 -20.18 11.81
C THR A 119 -53.57 -19.25 11.61
N PRO A 120 -53.57 -18.03 12.16
CA PRO A 120 -54.67 -17.09 11.97
C PRO A 120 -54.97 -16.89 10.47
N PRO A 121 -56.25 -16.88 10.03
CA PRO A 121 -56.60 -16.78 8.62
C PRO A 121 -55.99 -15.56 7.91
N ALA A 122 -55.90 -14.43 8.61
CA ALA A 122 -55.25 -13.21 8.11
C ALA A 122 -53.75 -13.42 7.81
N LEU A 123 -53.05 -14.18 8.66
CA LEU A 123 -51.64 -14.51 8.49
C LEU A 123 -51.41 -15.59 7.43
N SER A 124 -52.35 -16.51 7.23
CA SER A 124 -52.25 -17.56 6.21
C SER A 124 -52.01 -17.02 4.80
N ASN A 125 -52.57 -15.85 4.47
CA ASN A 125 -52.35 -15.21 3.17
C ASN A 125 -50.92 -14.67 3.04
N ILE A 126 -50.29 -14.25 4.14
CA ILE A 126 -48.92 -13.73 4.15
C ILE A 126 -47.91 -14.86 4.06
N VAL A 127 -48.22 -16.06 4.62
CA VAL A 127 -47.33 -17.23 4.56
C VAL A 127 -46.94 -17.55 3.10
N GLU A 128 -47.90 -17.57 2.17
CA GLU A 128 -47.62 -17.83 0.76
C GLU A 128 -46.63 -16.81 0.17
N PHE A 129 -46.82 -15.52 0.46
CA PHE A 129 -45.87 -14.48 0.03
C PHE A 129 -44.52 -14.63 0.71
N ALA A 130 -44.48 -14.94 2.01
CA ALA A 130 -43.26 -15.10 2.78
C ALA A 130 -42.42 -16.26 2.25
N GLU A 131 -43.04 -17.39 1.89
CA GLU A 131 -42.35 -18.53 1.28
C GLU A 131 -41.74 -18.20 -0.08
N GLU A 132 -42.41 -17.38 -0.89
CA GLU A 132 -41.92 -16.98 -2.20
C GLU A 132 -40.90 -15.83 -2.17
N LEU A 133 -41.06 -14.84 -1.29
CA LEU A 133 -40.28 -13.59 -1.29
C LEU A 133 -39.09 -13.60 -0.33
N ASN A 134 -39.20 -14.26 0.83
CA ASN A 134 -38.13 -14.26 1.83
C ASN A 134 -36.80 -14.86 1.35
N PRO A 135 -36.77 -15.91 0.50
CA PRO A 135 -35.50 -16.43 -0.02
C PRO A 135 -34.64 -15.36 -0.70
N TYR A 136 -35.25 -14.27 -1.17
CA TYR A 136 -34.56 -13.19 -1.87
C TYR A 136 -34.42 -11.92 -1.03
N ALA A 137 -34.96 -11.87 0.19
CA ALA A 137 -34.95 -10.70 1.05
C ALA A 137 -33.52 -10.22 1.40
N ALA A 138 -32.54 -11.12 1.38
CA ALA A 138 -31.14 -10.76 1.60
C ALA A 138 -30.42 -10.24 0.35
N SER A 139 -30.98 -10.41 -0.86
CA SER A 139 -30.32 -10.02 -2.10
C SER A 139 -30.41 -8.51 -2.35
N ILE A 140 -29.26 -7.88 -2.57
CA ILE A 140 -29.12 -6.46 -2.91
C ILE A 140 -29.58 -6.22 -4.34
N ALA A 141 -29.23 -7.11 -5.27
CA ALA A 141 -29.73 -7.12 -6.64
C ALA A 141 -31.27 -7.09 -6.68
N TRP A 142 -31.92 -7.99 -5.93
CA TRP A 142 -33.38 -8.03 -5.84
C TRP A 142 -33.96 -6.75 -5.24
N LYS A 143 -33.45 -6.30 -4.09
CA LYS A 143 -33.93 -5.07 -3.42
C LYS A 143 -33.82 -3.85 -4.32
N THR A 144 -32.67 -3.68 -4.98
CA THR A 144 -32.42 -2.56 -5.87
C THR A 144 -33.38 -2.58 -7.07
N TYR A 145 -33.62 -3.76 -7.65
CA TYR A 145 -34.57 -3.91 -8.74
C TYR A 145 -36.01 -3.61 -8.29
N LEU A 146 -36.41 -4.11 -7.12
CA LEU A 146 -37.71 -3.85 -6.50
C LEU A 146 -37.93 -2.36 -6.29
N ASP A 147 -36.96 -1.65 -5.71
CA ASP A 147 -37.04 -0.21 -5.44
C ASP A 147 -37.16 0.60 -6.74
N GLN A 148 -36.40 0.25 -7.78
CA GLN A 148 -36.46 0.91 -9.09
C GLN A 148 -37.84 0.75 -9.76
N GLN A 149 -38.40 -0.46 -9.77
CA GLN A 149 -39.71 -0.71 -10.37
C GLN A 149 -40.85 -0.08 -9.56
N THR A 150 -40.74 -0.08 -8.24
CA THR A 150 -41.72 0.56 -7.35
C THR A 150 -41.70 2.08 -7.54
N ALA A 151 -40.52 2.69 -7.67
CA ALA A 151 -40.38 4.13 -7.97
C ALA A 151 -40.94 4.49 -9.36
N ALA A 152 -40.65 3.69 -10.38
CA ALA A 152 -41.18 3.89 -11.74
C ALA A 152 -42.72 3.79 -11.76
N SER A 153 -43.27 2.82 -11.03
CA SER A 153 -44.72 2.62 -10.92
C SER A 153 -45.41 3.77 -10.17
N ARG A 154 -44.76 4.34 -9.15
CA ARG A 154 -45.24 5.53 -8.42
C ARG A 154 -45.26 6.77 -9.31
N ASN A 155 -44.21 7.00 -10.11
CA ASN A 155 -44.12 8.14 -11.03
C ASN A 155 -45.17 8.07 -12.16
N ASN A 156 -45.51 6.88 -12.64
CA ASN A 156 -46.57 6.72 -13.65
C ASN A 156 -47.97 6.94 -13.06
N ARG A 157 -48.22 6.55 -11.81
CA ARG A 157 -49.51 6.76 -11.13
C ARG A 157 -49.76 8.23 -10.74
N SER A 158 -48.72 9.04 -10.52
CA SER A 158 -48.86 10.48 -10.28
C SER A 158 -49.21 11.24 -11.57
N LEU A 159 -48.64 10.84 -12.72
CA LEU A 159 -48.93 11.43 -14.04
C LEU A 159 -50.35 11.14 -14.58
N GLU A 160 -50.95 10.02 -14.20
CA GLU A 160 -52.31 9.65 -14.65
C GLU A 160 -53.44 10.25 -13.78
N ARG A 161 -53.16 10.70 -12.55
CA ARG A 161 -54.22 11.07 -11.59
C ARG A 161 -54.60 12.55 -11.57
N ASN A 162 -53.96 13.42 -12.34
CA ASN A 162 -54.23 14.85 -12.27
C ASN A 162 -54.50 15.47 -13.65
N PRO A 163 -55.74 15.37 -14.19
CA PRO A 163 -56.11 16.07 -15.42
C PRO A 163 -55.93 17.59 -15.32
N ILE A 164 -55.91 18.14 -14.10
CA ILE A 164 -55.69 19.55 -13.79
C ILE A 164 -54.20 19.93 -13.96
N GLU A 165 -53.23 19.05 -13.67
CA GLU A 165 -51.80 19.35 -13.92
C GLU A 165 -51.43 19.27 -15.41
N ARG A 166 -52.12 18.43 -16.21
CA ARG A 166 -52.01 18.48 -17.68
C ARG A 166 -52.59 19.77 -18.24
N GLN A 167 -53.75 20.21 -17.76
CA GLN A 167 -54.35 21.49 -18.17
C GLN A 167 -53.52 22.70 -17.70
N LEU A 168 -52.98 22.67 -16.49
CA LEU A 168 -52.10 23.74 -15.98
C LEU A 168 -50.78 23.82 -16.73
N ARG A 169 -50.20 22.69 -17.18
CA ARG A 169 -48.99 22.72 -18.04
C ARG A 169 -49.29 23.16 -19.48
N GLU A 170 -50.43 22.79 -20.04
CA GLU A 170 -50.88 23.29 -21.36
C GLU A 170 -51.32 24.76 -21.33
N GLU A 171 -51.76 25.28 -20.18
CA GLU A 171 -52.02 26.72 -19.97
C GLU A 171 -50.74 27.51 -19.65
N LEU A 172 -49.73 26.92 -18.99
CA LEU A 172 -48.43 27.58 -18.72
C LEU A 172 -47.53 27.71 -19.96
N ASP A 173 -47.67 26.82 -20.94
CA ASP A 173 -46.93 26.92 -22.21
C ASP A 173 -47.53 27.98 -23.18
N ASN A 174 -48.71 28.53 -22.87
CA ASN A 174 -49.36 29.56 -23.68
C ASN A 174 -49.15 31.01 -23.20
N ASP A 175 -48.56 31.23 -22.03
CA ASP A 175 -48.27 32.59 -21.53
C ASP A 175 -46.80 32.75 -21.17
N THR A 176 -45.96 32.79 -22.21
CA THR A 176 -44.57 33.20 -22.08
C THR A 176 -44.49 34.72 -21.90
N SER A 177 -44.64 35.23 -20.68
CA SER A 177 -43.87 36.40 -20.22
C SER A 177 -44.16 36.80 -18.77
N ARG A 178 -43.07 36.94 -18.00
CA ARG A 178 -42.92 37.77 -16.79
C ARG A 178 -43.65 37.31 -15.51
N GLN A 179 -42.92 36.63 -14.63
CA GLN A 179 -42.28 37.22 -13.43
C GLN A 179 -41.81 36.06 -12.52
N GLU A 180 -40.52 36.08 -12.19
CA GLU A 180 -39.96 35.29 -11.09
C GLU A 180 -40.51 35.87 -9.78
N GLU A 181 -41.51 35.21 -9.19
CA GLU A 181 -41.87 35.40 -7.78
C GLU A 181 -41.84 34.04 -7.08
N GLU A 182 -41.19 34.04 -5.91
CA GLU A 182 -41.05 32.93 -4.96
C GLU A 182 -42.42 32.32 -4.60
N PHE A 183 -42.87 31.35 -5.38
CA PHE A 183 -43.99 30.49 -5.00
C PHE A 183 -43.46 29.29 -4.21
N SER A 184 -43.62 29.41 -2.89
CA SER A 184 -43.57 28.40 -1.84
C SER A 184 -43.33 26.96 -2.29
N THR A 185 -42.11 26.49 -2.11
CA THR A 185 -41.69 25.08 -2.19
C THR A 185 -42.49 24.16 -1.25
N ASP A 186 -43.26 24.69 -0.31
CA ASP A 186 -44.01 23.88 0.65
C ASP A 186 -45.24 23.19 0.04
N VAL A 187 -45.87 23.77 -0.99
CA VAL A 187 -47.07 23.16 -1.62
C VAL A 187 -46.70 22.05 -2.62
N ILE A 188 -45.52 22.16 -3.25
CA ILE A 188 -45.00 21.11 -4.15
C ILE A 188 -44.44 19.94 -3.32
N GLN A 189 -43.83 20.21 -2.15
CA GLN A 189 -43.34 19.16 -1.25
C GLN A 189 -44.48 18.37 -0.58
N GLU A 190 -45.61 19.01 -0.27
CA GLU A 190 -46.79 18.33 0.31
C GLU A 190 -47.56 17.47 -0.71
N SER A 191 -47.57 17.86 -1.99
CA SER A 191 -48.14 17.04 -3.08
C SER A 191 -47.29 15.79 -3.37
N ILE A 192 -45.97 15.91 -3.32
CA ILE A 192 -45.02 14.79 -3.51
C ILE A 192 -45.04 13.81 -2.32
N ASN A 193 -45.41 14.27 -1.12
CA ASN A 193 -45.49 13.46 0.10
C ASN A 193 -46.85 12.79 0.35
N ASN A 194 -47.82 12.88 -0.57
CA ASN A 194 -48.96 11.97 -0.58
C ASN A 194 -48.51 10.56 -1.00
N LYS A 195 -47.70 9.91 -0.14
CA LYS A 195 -47.50 8.46 -0.15
C LYS A 195 -48.89 7.85 -0.15
N VAL A 196 -49.29 7.28 -1.29
CA VAL A 196 -50.44 6.39 -1.35
C VAL A 196 -50.12 5.26 -0.38
N LYS A 197 -50.64 5.40 0.83
CA LYS A 197 -50.53 4.45 1.91
C LYS A 197 -51.17 3.15 1.42
N MET A 198 -50.34 2.14 1.16
CA MET A 198 -50.78 0.84 0.68
C MET A 198 -50.91 -0.13 1.84
N GLU A 199 -51.89 -1.02 1.76
CA GLU A 199 -52.04 -2.15 2.67
C GLU A 199 -50.96 -3.21 2.41
N SER A 200 -50.60 -3.98 3.43
CA SER A 200 -49.51 -4.96 3.40
C SER A 200 -49.72 -6.01 2.31
N ILE A 201 -50.95 -6.51 2.16
CA ILE A 201 -51.29 -7.49 1.10
C ILE A 201 -51.11 -6.87 -0.30
N ALA A 202 -51.44 -5.59 -0.49
CA ALA A 202 -51.26 -4.93 -1.77
C ALA A 202 -49.77 -4.78 -2.12
N ILE A 203 -48.94 -4.39 -1.14
CA ILE A 203 -47.49 -4.28 -1.31
C ILE A 203 -46.88 -5.65 -1.63
N LEU A 204 -47.26 -6.71 -0.92
CA LEU A 204 -46.75 -8.06 -1.17
C LEU A 204 -47.17 -8.60 -2.54
N LYS A 205 -48.39 -8.31 -3.00
CA LYS A 205 -48.84 -8.63 -4.36
C LYS A 205 -48.02 -7.89 -5.42
N GLU A 206 -47.78 -6.60 -5.23
CA GLU A 206 -46.95 -5.81 -6.15
C GLU A 206 -45.51 -6.37 -6.18
N ALA A 207 -44.91 -6.66 -5.02
CA ALA A 207 -43.59 -7.28 -4.92
C ALA A 207 -43.53 -8.66 -5.60
N LYS A 208 -44.58 -9.49 -5.47
CA LYS A 208 -44.68 -10.81 -6.14
C LYS A 208 -44.72 -10.66 -7.67
N GLU A 209 -45.47 -9.71 -8.21
CA GLU A 209 -45.50 -9.45 -9.65
C GLU A 209 -44.16 -8.90 -10.16
N ILE A 210 -43.52 -8.00 -9.41
CA ILE A 210 -42.17 -7.52 -9.75
C ILE A 210 -41.15 -8.68 -9.70
N LEU A 211 -41.28 -9.61 -8.75
CA LEU A 211 -40.42 -10.79 -8.67
C LEU A 211 -40.59 -11.68 -9.90
N LYS A 212 -41.82 -11.81 -10.42
CA LYS A 212 -42.09 -12.55 -11.65
C LYS A 212 -41.38 -11.92 -12.86
N GLN A 213 -41.36 -10.60 -12.96
CA GLN A 213 -40.59 -9.89 -14.00
C GLN A 213 -39.09 -10.09 -13.82
N PHE A 214 -38.58 -10.00 -12.59
CA PHE A 214 -37.18 -10.25 -12.28
C PHE A 214 -36.76 -11.68 -12.65
N LYS A 215 -37.60 -12.68 -12.34
CA LYS A 215 -37.42 -14.07 -12.77
C LYS A 215 -37.34 -14.20 -14.30
N GLN A 216 -38.16 -13.47 -15.05
CA GLN A 216 -38.11 -13.48 -16.52
C GLN A 216 -36.80 -12.88 -17.05
N ILE A 217 -36.27 -11.83 -16.43
CA ILE A 217 -34.96 -11.27 -16.81
C ILE A 217 -33.85 -12.28 -16.53
N LEU A 218 -33.86 -12.92 -15.35
CA LEU A 218 -32.90 -13.96 -15.00
C LEU A 218 -32.99 -15.16 -15.97
N GLN A 219 -34.21 -15.59 -16.32
CA GLN A 219 -34.44 -16.64 -17.31
C GLN A 219 -33.94 -16.25 -18.70
N HIS A 220 -34.18 -15.01 -19.13
CA HIS A 220 -33.66 -14.51 -20.40
C HIS A 220 -32.13 -14.51 -20.45
N ILE A 221 -31.51 -14.12 -19.34
CA ILE A 221 -30.06 -14.18 -19.18
C ILE A 221 -29.57 -15.61 -19.17
N CYS A 222 -30.35 -16.55 -18.63
CA CYS A 222 -30.03 -17.95 -18.68
C CYS A 222 -30.17 -18.52 -20.12
N GLU A 223 -31.28 -18.31 -20.80
CA GLU A 223 -31.54 -18.86 -22.13
C GLU A 223 -30.54 -18.37 -23.19
N ARG A 224 -30.15 -17.09 -23.10
CA ARG A 224 -29.16 -16.50 -24.01
C ARG A 224 -27.73 -16.58 -23.48
N GLY A 225 -27.58 -16.95 -22.20
CA GLY A 225 -26.37 -17.24 -21.42
C GLY A 225 -25.06 -16.71 -21.99
N ARG A 226 -24.54 -17.47 -22.95
CA ARG A 226 -23.21 -17.35 -23.54
C ARG A 226 -23.03 -16.22 -24.55
N ARG A 227 -24.13 -15.70 -25.11
CA ARG A 227 -24.12 -14.71 -26.22
C ARG A 227 -24.66 -13.33 -25.82
N ILE A 228 -24.70 -13.05 -24.53
CA ILE A 228 -25.18 -11.76 -24.03
C ILE A 228 -23.96 -10.87 -23.73
N PRO A 229 -24.01 -9.57 -24.07
CA PRO A 229 -23.03 -8.61 -23.57
C PRO A 229 -22.99 -8.61 -22.04
N ILE A 230 -21.79 -8.46 -21.47
CA ILE A 230 -21.60 -8.46 -20.02
C ILE A 230 -22.37 -7.32 -19.34
N GLU A 231 -22.57 -6.19 -20.02
CA GLU A 231 -23.37 -5.07 -19.52
C GLU A 231 -24.74 -5.52 -18.96
N ASN A 232 -25.41 -6.44 -19.65
CA ASN A 232 -26.73 -6.92 -19.22
C ASN A 232 -26.66 -7.79 -17.96
N ILE A 233 -25.52 -8.47 -17.74
CA ILE A 233 -25.27 -9.24 -16.52
C ILE A 233 -24.93 -8.29 -15.38
N LEU A 234 -24.07 -7.29 -15.62
CA LEU A 234 -23.69 -6.31 -14.61
C LEU A 234 -24.86 -5.44 -14.15
N ARG A 235 -25.83 -5.16 -15.03
CA ARG A 235 -27.08 -4.45 -14.65
C ARG A 235 -27.90 -5.20 -13.59
N LEU A 236 -27.72 -6.52 -13.45
CA LEU A 236 -28.35 -7.27 -12.36
C LEU A 236 -27.68 -7.03 -11.01
N PHE A 237 -26.38 -6.71 -11.01
CA PHE A 237 -25.56 -6.61 -9.81
C PHE A 237 -25.11 -5.16 -9.62
N PRO A 238 -25.92 -4.31 -8.96
CA PRO A 238 -25.61 -2.90 -8.76
C PRO A 238 -24.35 -2.68 -7.91
N ASP A 239 -24.04 -3.61 -6.99
CA ASP A 239 -22.79 -3.67 -6.26
C ASP A 239 -22.01 -4.93 -6.63
N ILE A 240 -20.95 -4.75 -7.43
CA ILE A 240 -20.11 -5.85 -7.90
C ILE A 240 -19.38 -6.57 -6.75
N ASN A 241 -19.14 -5.90 -5.62
CA ASN A 241 -18.44 -6.50 -4.47
C ASN A 241 -19.31 -7.52 -3.75
N GLN A 242 -20.63 -7.34 -3.81
CA GLN A 242 -21.63 -8.21 -3.21
C GLN A 242 -22.27 -9.19 -4.22
N ALA A 243 -21.92 -9.06 -5.50
CA ALA A 243 -22.49 -9.88 -6.57
C ALA A 243 -22.37 -11.39 -6.33
N GLN A 244 -21.32 -11.85 -5.66
CA GLN A 244 -21.16 -13.27 -5.32
C GLN A 244 -22.19 -13.76 -4.30
N ASN A 245 -22.46 -12.96 -3.26
CA ASN A 245 -23.47 -13.26 -2.25
C ASN A 245 -24.88 -13.19 -2.85
N ASP A 246 -25.10 -12.23 -3.74
CA ASP A 246 -26.35 -12.14 -4.52
C ASP A 246 -26.52 -13.38 -5.41
N LEU A 247 -25.48 -13.82 -6.13
CA LEU A 247 -25.52 -15.02 -6.95
C LEU A 247 -25.85 -16.28 -6.15
N GLU A 248 -25.34 -16.41 -4.93
CA GLU A 248 -25.66 -17.54 -4.05
C GLU A 248 -27.13 -17.49 -3.60
N THR A 249 -27.62 -16.31 -3.25
CA THR A 249 -29.02 -16.10 -2.86
C THR A 249 -29.97 -16.36 -4.05
N LEU A 250 -29.57 -15.97 -5.26
CA LEU A 250 -30.35 -16.13 -6.49
C LEU A 250 -30.16 -17.51 -7.14
N ALA A 251 -29.22 -18.33 -6.69
CA ALA A 251 -28.92 -19.65 -7.26
C ALA A 251 -30.16 -20.56 -7.43
N PRO A 252 -31.14 -20.59 -6.51
CA PRO A 252 -32.36 -21.39 -6.68
C PRO A 252 -33.22 -20.98 -7.90
N LEU A 253 -33.09 -19.74 -8.39
CA LEU A 253 -33.80 -19.23 -9.56
C LEU A 253 -33.05 -19.45 -10.88
N LEU A 254 -31.77 -19.82 -10.81
CA LEU A 254 -30.87 -19.89 -11.95
C LEU A 254 -30.74 -21.34 -12.47
N ILE A 255 -30.54 -21.47 -13.78
CA ILE A 255 -30.17 -22.76 -14.37
C ILE A 255 -28.77 -23.15 -13.88
N LYS A 256 -28.62 -24.37 -13.34
CA LYS A 256 -27.35 -24.85 -12.75
C LYS A 256 -26.15 -24.69 -13.69
N ASP A 257 -26.34 -24.88 -15.00
CA ASP A 257 -25.28 -24.84 -16.01
C ASP A 257 -24.72 -23.42 -16.27
N ILE A 258 -25.40 -22.38 -15.79
CA ILE A 258 -25.07 -20.97 -16.08
C ILE A 258 -24.46 -20.28 -14.85
N LEU A 259 -24.69 -20.84 -13.67
CA LEU A 259 -24.10 -20.35 -12.44
C LEU A 259 -22.56 -20.24 -12.50
N PRO A 260 -21.80 -21.20 -13.07
CA PRO A 260 -20.35 -21.05 -13.24
C PRO A 260 -19.99 -19.85 -14.11
N LEU A 261 -20.68 -19.67 -15.24
CA LEU A 261 -20.46 -18.55 -16.16
C LEU A 261 -20.66 -17.20 -15.46
N LEU A 262 -21.76 -17.06 -14.71
CA LEU A 262 -22.04 -15.82 -13.97
C LEU A 262 -21.01 -15.57 -12.88
N ARG A 263 -20.60 -16.61 -12.13
CA ARG A 263 -19.54 -16.50 -11.11
C ARG A 263 -18.20 -16.06 -11.70
N SER A 264 -17.81 -16.62 -12.85
CA SER A 264 -16.56 -16.24 -13.51
C SER A 264 -16.60 -14.77 -13.96
N ILE A 265 -17.74 -14.31 -14.50
CA ILE A 265 -17.92 -12.91 -14.92
C ILE A 265 -17.91 -11.95 -13.73
N THR A 266 -18.66 -12.24 -12.66
CA THR A 266 -18.71 -11.36 -11.49
C THR A 266 -17.37 -11.31 -10.76
N SER A 267 -16.67 -12.43 -10.67
CA SER A 267 -15.32 -12.50 -10.08
C SER A 267 -14.31 -11.69 -10.89
N PHE A 268 -14.30 -11.87 -12.22
CA PHE A 268 -13.47 -11.06 -13.12
C PHE A 268 -13.74 -9.57 -12.94
N TRP A 269 -15.00 -9.14 -12.93
CA TRP A 269 -15.34 -7.72 -12.84
C TRP A 269 -15.03 -7.10 -11.47
N LYS A 270 -15.17 -7.88 -10.39
CA LYS A 270 -14.76 -7.47 -9.05
C LYS A 270 -13.26 -7.18 -8.99
N ASP A 271 -12.44 -8.07 -9.56
CA ASP A 271 -10.98 -7.97 -9.48
C ASP A 271 -10.33 -7.34 -10.73
N ARG A 272 -11.12 -6.82 -11.67
CA ARG A 272 -10.67 -6.34 -12.99
C ARG A 272 -9.51 -5.36 -12.92
N ILE A 273 -9.53 -4.43 -11.98
CA ILE A 273 -8.46 -3.43 -11.82
C ILE A 273 -7.15 -4.12 -11.45
N ARG A 274 -7.19 -5.03 -10.48
CA ARG A 274 -6.02 -5.79 -10.05
C ARG A 274 -5.50 -6.70 -11.16
N ILE A 275 -6.38 -7.42 -11.84
CA ILE A 275 -6.01 -8.29 -12.97
C ILE A 275 -5.32 -7.46 -14.07
N ARG A 276 -5.87 -6.28 -14.41
CA ARG A 276 -5.24 -5.38 -15.39
C ARG A 276 -3.87 -4.88 -14.96
N SER A 277 -3.70 -4.54 -13.69
CA SER A 277 -2.40 -4.15 -13.14
C SER A 277 -1.42 -5.31 -13.24
N ILE A 278 -1.83 -6.55 -12.94
CA ILE A 278 -0.97 -7.74 -13.08
C ILE A 278 -0.57 -7.95 -14.54
N CYS A 279 -1.51 -7.96 -15.48
CA CYS A 279 -1.20 -8.12 -16.91
C CYS A 279 -0.28 -7.02 -17.43
N THR A 280 -0.51 -5.78 -17.01
CA THR A 280 0.37 -4.65 -17.35
C THR A 280 1.76 -4.83 -16.75
N GLY A 281 1.86 -5.29 -15.50
CA GLY A 281 3.14 -5.57 -14.87
C GLY A 281 3.91 -6.70 -15.53
N ILE A 282 3.23 -7.76 -15.98
CA ILE A 282 3.85 -8.84 -16.76
C ILE A 282 4.38 -8.31 -18.09
N MET A 283 3.59 -7.48 -18.81
CA MET A 283 4.06 -6.84 -20.04
C MET A 283 5.28 -5.94 -19.78
N ASN A 284 5.27 -5.13 -18.72
CA ASN A 284 6.40 -4.28 -18.34
C ASN A 284 7.63 -5.11 -17.99
N LEU A 285 7.48 -6.21 -17.24
CA LEU A 285 8.57 -7.13 -16.93
C LEU A 285 9.14 -7.77 -18.21
N SER A 286 8.27 -8.19 -19.13
CA SER A 286 8.68 -8.77 -20.43
C SER A 286 9.39 -7.80 -21.36
N SER A 287 9.19 -6.49 -21.17
CA SER A 287 9.94 -5.47 -21.92
C SER A 287 11.39 -5.32 -21.40
N LYS A 288 11.63 -5.69 -20.14
CA LYS A 288 12.94 -5.58 -19.47
C LYS A 288 13.74 -6.87 -19.54
N ILE A 289 13.06 -8.01 -19.47
CA ILE A 289 13.67 -9.34 -19.45
C ILE A 289 13.11 -10.16 -20.61
N SER A 290 13.97 -10.89 -21.31
CA SER A 290 13.56 -11.82 -22.36
C SER A 290 12.71 -12.97 -21.79
N VAL A 291 11.39 -12.82 -21.86
CA VAL A 291 10.40 -13.80 -21.39
C VAL A 291 9.64 -14.40 -22.57
N ASP A 292 9.50 -15.73 -22.58
CA ASP A 292 8.59 -16.42 -23.49
C ASP A 292 7.18 -16.43 -22.90
N ILE A 293 6.31 -15.54 -23.40
CA ILE A 293 4.92 -15.35 -22.95
C ILE A 293 4.03 -14.81 -24.08
N ASP A 294 2.76 -15.22 -24.10
CA ASP A 294 1.77 -14.70 -25.04
C ASP A 294 1.28 -13.30 -24.65
N LEU A 295 1.97 -12.28 -25.20
CA LEU A 295 1.58 -10.87 -25.03
C LEU A 295 0.23 -10.53 -25.70
N SER A 296 -0.21 -11.31 -26.69
CA SER A 296 -1.47 -11.07 -27.38
C SER A 296 -2.66 -11.44 -26.50
N PHE A 297 -2.53 -12.52 -25.72
CA PHE A 297 -3.50 -12.90 -24.69
C PHE A 297 -3.62 -11.82 -23.60
N LEU A 298 -2.50 -11.33 -23.05
CA LEU A 298 -2.51 -10.28 -22.01
C LEU A 298 -3.19 -8.99 -22.49
N ARG A 299 -2.94 -8.58 -23.74
CA ARG A 299 -3.61 -7.42 -24.36
C ARG A 299 -5.11 -7.65 -24.51
N SER A 300 -5.49 -8.85 -24.94
CA SER A 300 -6.90 -9.24 -25.10
C SER A 300 -7.63 -9.15 -23.75
N LEU A 301 -7.01 -9.65 -22.67
CA LEU A 301 -7.56 -9.58 -21.34
C LEU A 301 -7.71 -8.14 -20.83
N ASN A 302 -6.70 -7.29 -21.06
CA ASN A 302 -6.78 -5.86 -20.72
C ASN A 302 -7.89 -5.13 -21.50
N SER A 303 -8.18 -5.56 -22.72
CA SER A 303 -9.19 -4.95 -23.59
C SER A 303 -10.64 -5.34 -23.27
N ILE A 304 -10.88 -6.30 -22.37
CA ILE A 304 -12.25 -6.72 -22.01
C ILE A 304 -13.03 -5.52 -21.46
N ASP A 305 -14.14 -5.20 -22.13
CA ASP A 305 -15.09 -4.17 -21.76
C ASP A 305 -16.51 -4.75 -21.57
N GLN A 306 -17.49 -3.90 -21.30
CA GLN A 306 -18.87 -4.32 -21.02
C GLN A 306 -19.61 -4.87 -22.26
N ARG A 307 -19.09 -4.63 -23.47
CA ARG A 307 -19.70 -5.03 -24.75
C ARG A 307 -19.26 -6.43 -25.19
N VAL A 308 -18.16 -6.94 -24.63
CA VAL A 308 -17.69 -8.31 -24.83
C VAL A 308 -18.77 -9.30 -24.43
N LEU A 309 -18.82 -10.44 -25.13
CA LEU A 309 -19.78 -11.52 -24.83
C LEU A 309 -19.36 -12.27 -23.57
N SER A 310 -20.36 -12.71 -22.80
CA SER A 310 -20.19 -13.47 -21.56
C SER A 310 -19.28 -14.69 -21.69
N GLU A 311 -19.45 -15.52 -22.73
CA GLU A 311 -18.62 -16.72 -22.96
C GLU A 311 -17.16 -16.37 -23.25
N GLN A 312 -16.91 -15.31 -24.01
CA GLN A 312 -15.55 -14.85 -24.31
C GLN A 312 -14.85 -14.36 -23.05
N CYS A 313 -15.54 -13.54 -22.24
CA CYS A 313 -15.01 -13.06 -20.96
C CYS A 313 -14.69 -14.21 -20.01
N SER A 314 -15.61 -15.16 -19.86
CA SER A 314 -15.40 -16.31 -18.99
C SER A 314 -14.26 -17.21 -19.48
N SER A 315 -14.15 -17.45 -20.78
CA SER A 315 -13.07 -18.26 -21.34
C SER A 315 -11.70 -17.61 -21.16
N ILE A 316 -11.60 -16.30 -21.40
CA ILE A 316 -10.35 -15.55 -21.21
C ILE A 316 -9.99 -15.50 -19.72
N TYR A 317 -10.98 -15.34 -18.83
CA TYR A 317 -10.74 -15.33 -17.40
C TYR A 317 -10.29 -16.69 -16.87
N GLU A 318 -10.94 -17.79 -17.26
CA GLU A 318 -10.49 -19.15 -16.89
C GLU A 318 -9.07 -19.43 -17.37
N GLN A 319 -8.74 -19.01 -18.61
CA GLN A 319 -7.38 -19.12 -19.11
C GLN A 319 -6.39 -18.30 -18.25
N TYR A 320 -6.76 -17.09 -17.82
CA TYR A 320 -5.92 -16.30 -16.92
C TYR A 320 -5.73 -16.98 -15.55
N LEU A 321 -6.78 -17.61 -15.02
CA LEU A 321 -6.66 -18.37 -13.78
C LEU A 321 -5.68 -19.53 -13.92
N GLU A 322 -5.71 -20.26 -15.03
CA GLU A 322 -4.85 -21.40 -15.31
C GLU A 322 -3.39 -21.01 -15.60
N ASP A 323 -3.20 -20.00 -16.43
CA ASP A 323 -1.88 -19.60 -16.91
C ASP A 323 -1.12 -18.75 -15.88
N PHE A 324 -1.82 -18.02 -15.01
CA PHE A 324 -1.21 -17.05 -14.09
C PHE A 324 -1.62 -17.24 -12.62
N GLU A 325 -2.90 -17.06 -12.28
CA GLU A 325 -3.32 -16.92 -10.87
C GLU A 325 -3.09 -18.19 -10.06
N ARG A 326 -3.36 -19.37 -10.61
CA ARG A 326 -3.16 -20.66 -9.92
C ARG A 326 -1.68 -21.05 -9.82
N LYS A 327 -0.79 -20.48 -10.65
CA LYS A 327 0.64 -20.80 -10.67
C LYS A 327 1.49 -19.90 -9.80
N CYS A 328 1.08 -18.65 -9.62
CA CYS A 328 1.85 -17.65 -8.89
C CYS A 328 1.40 -17.55 -7.45
N SER A 329 2.34 -17.44 -6.51
CA SER A 329 2.01 -17.06 -5.13
C SER A 329 1.38 -15.67 -5.04
N ALA A 330 0.58 -15.43 -4.00
CA ALA A 330 -0.07 -14.14 -3.75
C ALA A 330 0.91 -12.96 -3.65
N ASN A 331 2.12 -13.22 -3.12
CA ASN A 331 3.19 -12.23 -3.03
C ASN A 331 3.70 -11.82 -4.41
N VAL A 332 3.90 -12.77 -5.32
CA VAL A 332 4.33 -12.48 -6.70
C VAL A 332 3.23 -11.78 -7.48
N LEU A 333 1.96 -12.19 -7.34
CA LEU A 333 0.84 -11.48 -7.96
C LEU A 333 0.74 -10.03 -7.45
N THR A 334 1.07 -9.80 -6.18
CA THR A 334 1.14 -8.44 -5.61
C THR A 334 2.29 -7.64 -6.22
N LEU A 335 3.49 -8.23 -6.32
CA LEU A 335 4.64 -7.62 -6.99
C LEU A 335 4.32 -7.26 -8.46
N LEU A 336 3.72 -8.18 -9.22
CA LEU A 336 3.32 -7.95 -10.61
C LEU A 336 2.27 -6.85 -10.72
N SER A 337 1.30 -6.81 -9.79
CA SER A 337 0.35 -5.70 -9.72
C SER A 337 1.05 -4.36 -9.52
N PHE A 338 2.04 -4.27 -8.61
CA PHE A 338 2.83 -3.06 -8.40
C PHE A 338 3.67 -2.69 -9.64
N TYR A 339 4.26 -3.67 -10.33
CA TYR A 339 4.97 -3.44 -11.60
C TYR A 339 4.10 -2.78 -12.67
N GLY A 340 2.80 -3.08 -12.68
CA GLY A 340 1.84 -2.48 -13.59
C GLY A 340 1.32 -1.12 -13.12
N SER A 341 1.06 -0.96 -11.81
CA SER A 341 0.46 0.28 -11.27
C SER A 341 1.48 1.38 -10.96
N SER A 342 2.78 1.06 -10.85
CA SER A 342 3.82 1.96 -10.37
C SER A 342 5.05 1.96 -11.28
N GLN A 343 4.84 2.10 -12.58
CA GLN A 343 5.90 2.07 -13.59
C GLN A 343 7.07 3.01 -13.27
N ASP A 344 6.80 4.26 -12.89
CA ASP A 344 7.80 5.26 -12.52
C ASP A 344 8.74 4.84 -11.38
N LEU A 345 8.24 4.03 -10.43
CA LEU A 345 9.04 3.50 -9.33
C LEU A 345 10.05 2.48 -9.86
N PHE A 346 9.59 1.54 -10.67
CA PHE A 346 10.46 0.49 -11.23
C PHE A 346 11.42 1.02 -12.28
N GLU A 347 11.02 2.01 -13.09
CA GLU A 347 11.95 2.71 -13.97
C GLU A 347 13.07 3.43 -13.18
N PHE A 348 12.70 4.06 -12.06
CA PHE A 348 13.70 4.71 -11.20
C PHE A 348 14.60 3.68 -10.53
N LEU A 349 14.06 2.61 -9.93
CA LEU A 349 14.84 1.53 -9.31
C LEU A 349 15.85 0.91 -10.28
N ASP A 350 15.46 0.75 -11.55
CA ASP A 350 16.34 0.18 -12.57
C ASP A 350 17.40 1.16 -13.07
N SER A 351 17.16 2.46 -12.95
CA SER A 351 18.14 3.49 -13.30
C SER A 351 19.27 3.64 -12.27
N LEU A 352 19.08 3.15 -11.05
CA LEU A 352 20.03 3.32 -9.94
C LEU A 352 21.10 2.23 -9.93
N ALA A 353 22.35 2.66 -9.77
CA ALA A 353 23.47 1.80 -9.44
C ALA A 353 23.52 1.50 -7.93
N ALA A 354 24.34 0.51 -7.53
CA ALA A 354 24.53 0.17 -6.12
C ALA A 354 25.02 1.37 -5.28
N ASP A 355 25.92 2.18 -5.85
CA ASP A 355 26.47 3.38 -5.21
C ASP A 355 25.37 4.43 -4.94
N ASP A 356 24.39 4.57 -5.83
CA ASP A 356 23.29 5.53 -5.65
C ASP A 356 22.40 5.17 -4.46
N VAL A 357 22.15 3.86 -4.27
CA VAL A 357 21.37 3.34 -3.14
C VAL A 357 22.13 3.53 -1.83
N TYR A 358 23.44 3.30 -1.83
CA TYR A 358 24.29 3.53 -0.66
C TYR A 358 24.31 5.01 -0.27
N ASN A 359 24.51 5.91 -1.25
CA ASN A 359 24.48 7.35 -1.00
C ASN A 359 23.12 7.80 -0.44
N LEU A 360 22.01 7.24 -0.93
CA LEU A 360 20.68 7.51 -0.38
C LEU A 360 20.56 7.06 1.08
N GLN A 361 21.10 5.89 1.45
CA GLN A 361 21.10 5.41 2.82
C GLN A 361 22.00 6.25 3.74
N GLU A 362 23.17 6.67 3.26
CA GLU A 362 24.11 7.50 4.02
C GLU A 362 23.52 8.88 4.29
N ALA A 363 22.85 9.47 3.29
CA ALA A 363 22.23 10.79 3.39
C ALA A 363 21.16 10.88 4.49
N VAL A 364 20.60 9.75 4.92
CA VAL A 364 19.66 9.70 6.04
C VAL A 364 20.31 10.17 7.36
N ASN A 365 21.62 9.96 7.53
CA ASN A 365 22.32 10.39 8.76
C ASN A 365 22.47 11.91 8.86
N ASP A 366 22.46 12.61 7.71
CA ASP A 366 22.73 14.04 7.62
C ASP A 366 21.45 14.88 7.38
N TRP A 367 20.29 14.22 7.19
CA TRP A 367 19.05 14.87 6.80
C TRP A 367 18.06 14.95 7.97
N ASP A 368 17.43 16.12 8.13
CA ASP A 368 16.28 16.35 9.00
C ASP A 368 15.03 15.51 8.61
N GLU A 369 14.50 14.69 9.52
CA GLU A 369 13.41 13.69 9.27
C GLU A 369 12.06 14.28 8.75
N THR A 370 11.98 15.59 8.54
CA THR A 370 10.77 16.33 8.14
C THR A 370 10.31 16.08 6.69
N LEU A 371 11.15 15.54 5.81
CA LEU A 371 10.87 15.35 4.37
C LEU A 371 10.56 13.91 3.97
N VAL A 372 11.32 12.94 4.50
CA VAL A 372 11.12 11.49 4.30
C VAL A 372 11.57 10.77 5.55
N ASN A 373 10.74 9.85 6.05
CA ASN A 373 11.13 9.00 7.17
C ASN A 373 12.27 8.07 6.74
N THR A 374 13.34 8.04 7.54
CA THR A 374 14.47 7.09 7.50
C THR A 374 14.08 5.69 7.06
N LYS A 375 13.02 5.12 7.67
CA LYS A 375 12.50 3.79 7.34
C LYS A 375 12.16 3.64 5.86
N THR A 376 11.62 4.67 5.23
CA THR A 376 11.20 4.66 3.83
C THR A 376 12.37 4.50 2.86
N ILE A 377 13.54 5.08 3.19
CA ILE A 377 14.77 4.90 2.40
C ILE A 377 15.29 3.47 2.53
N PHE A 378 15.21 2.87 3.72
CA PHE A 378 15.54 1.46 3.92
C PHE A 378 14.54 0.50 3.25
N ASP A 379 13.25 0.82 3.28
CA ASP A 379 12.21 0.11 2.53
C ASP A 379 12.52 0.15 1.02
N PHE A 380 12.88 1.32 0.48
CA PHE A 380 13.28 1.51 -0.91
C PHE A 380 14.52 0.68 -1.28
N SER A 381 15.56 0.71 -0.44
CA SER A 381 16.75 -0.11 -0.63
C SER A 381 16.42 -1.61 -0.61
N THR A 382 15.51 -2.05 0.26
CA THR A 382 15.06 -3.44 0.34
C THR A 382 14.39 -3.87 -0.97
N VAL A 383 13.53 -3.02 -1.54
CA VAL A 383 12.90 -3.28 -2.86
C VAL A 383 13.97 -3.38 -3.96
N LYS A 384 14.93 -2.45 -3.99
CA LYS A 384 16.01 -2.47 -4.98
C LYS A 384 16.87 -3.74 -4.88
N ASN A 385 17.30 -4.10 -3.67
CA ASN A 385 18.07 -5.31 -3.40
C ASN A 385 17.31 -6.58 -3.81
N PHE A 386 15.99 -6.62 -3.58
CA PHE A 386 15.15 -7.71 -4.03
C PHE A 386 15.18 -7.87 -5.55
N LEU A 387 14.98 -6.77 -6.29
CA LEU A 387 14.97 -6.78 -7.76
C LEU A 387 16.34 -7.16 -8.33
N ASP A 388 17.43 -6.60 -7.80
CA ASP A 388 18.78 -6.89 -8.27
C ASP A 388 19.12 -8.38 -8.09
N ARG A 389 18.76 -8.97 -6.94
CA ARG A 389 18.91 -10.42 -6.72
C ARG A 389 18.05 -11.25 -7.67
N ALA A 390 16.83 -10.81 -7.96
CA ALA A 390 15.94 -11.50 -8.90
C ALA A 390 16.50 -11.48 -10.32
N TYR A 391 16.98 -10.32 -10.78
CA TYR A 391 17.57 -10.15 -12.10
C TYR A 391 18.90 -10.91 -12.24
N ALA A 392 19.72 -10.93 -11.18
CA ALA A 392 20.92 -11.76 -11.13
C ALA A 392 20.57 -13.25 -11.23
N SER A 393 19.58 -13.74 -10.47
CA SER A 393 19.14 -15.14 -10.50
C SER A 393 18.61 -15.55 -11.88
N ILE A 394 17.82 -14.68 -12.53
CA ILE A 394 17.31 -14.89 -13.88
C ILE A 394 18.47 -14.98 -14.88
N SER A 395 19.41 -14.04 -14.81
CA SER A 395 20.59 -14.00 -15.69
C SER A 395 21.49 -15.22 -15.51
N GLU A 396 21.65 -15.69 -14.27
CA GLU A 396 22.41 -16.90 -13.96
C GLU A 396 21.73 -18.15 -14.54
N LYS A 397 20.42 -18.30 -14.35
CA LYS A 397 19.66 -19.43 -14.94
C LYS A 397 19.70 -19.40 -16.47
N GLN A 398 19.64 -18.23 -17.10
CA GLN A 398 19.80 -18.09 -18.56
C GLN A 398 21.17 -18.60 -19.04
N LYS A 399 22.24 -18.20 -18.35
CA LYS A 399 23.62 -18.65 -18.64
C LYS A 399 23.78 -20.15 -18.43
N GLN A 400 23.30 -20.70 -17.31
CA GLN A 400 23.41 -22.12 -16.99
C GLN A 400 22.73 -23.02 -18.03
N LEU A 401 21.62 -22.55 -18.62
CA LEU A 401 20.84 -23.30 -19.58
C LEU A 401 21.16 -22.99 -21.05
N ASN A 402 22.06 -22.03 -21.31
CA ASN A 402 22.36 -21.50 -22.65
C ASN A 402 21.08 -21.07 -23.42
N LEU A 403 20.15 -20.40 -22.73
CA LEU A 403 18.90 -19.92 -23.33
C LEU A 403 18.89 -18.39 -23.42
N THR A 404 18.36 -17.86 -24.52
CA THR A 404 18.16 -16.42 -24.73
C THR A 404 16.92 -15.86 -24.05
N SER A 405 15.94 -16.72 -23.76
CA SER A 405 14.72 -16.39 -23.03
C SER A 405 14.34 -17.51 -22.07
N LEU A 406 13.67 -17.17 -20.97
CA LEU A 406 13.11 -18.14 -20.04
C LEU A 406 11.58 -18.13 -20.16
N SER A 407 10.96 -19.28 -19.92
CA SER A 407 9.51 -19.37 -19.77
C SER A 407 9.06 -18.57 -18.55
N PHE A 408 7.85 -18.00 -18.61
CA PHE A 408 7.27 -17.23 -17.51
C PHE A 408 7.36 -17.96 -16.15
N ASP A 409 6.99 -19.24 -16.11
CA ASP A 409 7.03 -20.07 -14.89
C ASP A 409 8.43 -20.12 -14.24
N ARG A 410 9.52 -20.10 -15.03
CA ARG A 410 10.89 -20.13 -14.51
C ARG A 410 11.31 -18.78 -13.92
N ILE A 411 10.84 -17.70 -14.51
CA ILE A 411 11.08 -16.33 -14.02
C ILE A 411 10.34 -16.11 -12.72
N ILE A 412 9.08 -16.53 -12.65
CA ILE A 412 8.29 -16.51 -11.41
C ILE A 412 8.99 -17.33 -10.33
N GLY A 413 9.50 -18.52 -10.66
CA GLY A 413 10.31 -19.31 -9.73
C GLY A 413 11.51 -18.56 -9.16
N CYS A 414 12.21 -17.73 -9.93
CA CYS A 414 13.31 -16.88 -9.40
C CYS A 414 12.83 -15.86 -8.36
N PHE A 415 11.66 -15.22 -8.59
CA PHE A 415 11.09 -14.30 -7.59
C PHE A 415 10.66 -15.04 -6.33
N GLU A 416 10.02 -16.21 -6.48
CA GLU A 416 9.58 -17.03 -5.36
C GLU A 416 10.74 -17.55 -4.51
N ASP A 417 11.81 -18.02 -5.15
CA ASP A 417 13.04 -18.47 -4.48
C ASP A 417 13.57 -17.37 -3.54
N ILE A 418 13.60 -16.12 -4.01
CA ILE A 418 14.13 -14.98 -3.23
C ILE A 418 13.17 -14.56 -2.12
N LEU A 419 11.87 -14.59 -2.38
CA LEU A 419 10.83 -14.25 -1.38
C LEU A 419 10.84 -15.18 -0.16
N THR A 420 11.49 -16.36 -0.23
CA THR A 420 11.68 -17.22 0.94
C THR A 420 12.62 -16.62 2.00
N ASN A 421 13.43 -15.62 1.63
CA ASN A 421 14.33 -14.95 2.56
C ASN A 421 13.54 -14.01 3.49
N LYS A 422 13.77 -14.14 4.81
CA LYS A 422 13.13 -13.34 5.85
C LYS A 422 13.28 -11.82 5.66
N GLU A 423 14.36 -11.40 4.99
CA GLU A 423 14.59 -10.00 4.61
C GLU A 423 13.42 -9.39 3.83
N PHE A 424 12.67 -10.20 3.07
CA PHE A 424 11.61 -9.72 2.16
C PHE A 424 10.18 -10.03 2.62
N ASN A 425 9.99 -10.44 3.88
CA ASN A 425 8.67 -10.79 4.41
C ASN A 425 7.64 -9.65 4.30
N ASP A 426 8.10 -8.39 4.39
CA ASP A 426 7.27 -7.20 4.31
C ASP A 426 7.37 -6.47 2.94
N LEU A 427 7.83 -7.15 1.88
CA LEU A 427 8.09 -6.52 0.57
C LEU A 427 6.91 -5.70 0.03
N ALA A 428 5.66 -6.18 0.20
CA ALA A 428 4.47 -5.44 -0.22
C ALA A 428 4.32 -4.08 0.47
N LYS A 429 4.67 -4.00 1.77
CA LYS A 429 4.67 -2.73 2.52
C LYS A 429 5.83 -1.85 2.07
N CYS A 430 7.01 -2.43 1.83
CA CYS A 430 8.16 -1.68 1.34
C CYS A 430 7.89 -1.07 -0.05
N LEU A 431 7.24 -1.81 -0.95
CA LEU A 431 6.77 -1.32 -2.26
C LEU A 431 5.79 -0.15 -2.11
N GLN A 432 4.80 -0.28 -1.23
CA GLN A 432 3.83 0.78 -0.99
C GLN A 432 4.48 2.06 -0.42
N SER A 433 5.33 1.90 0.59
CA SER A 433 6.09 2.98 1.24
C SER A 433 6.97 3.72 0.23
N SER A 434 7.69 2.96 -0.60
CA SER A 434 8.54 3.46 -1.68
C SER A 434 7.77 4.20 -2.76
N ALA A 435 6.63 3.64 -3.21
CA ALA A 435 5.80 4.25 -4.24
C ALA A 435 5.22 5.60 -3.78
N LEU A 436 4.73 5.67 -2.54
CA LEU A 436 4.17 6.90 -1.97
C LEU A 436 5.20 8.02 -1.82
N SER A 437 6.45 7.67 -1.53
CA SER A 437 7.51 8.65 -1.25
C SER A 437 8.47 8.86 -2.43
N LEU A 438 8.18 8.28 -3.60
CA LEU A 438 9.07 8.28 -4.77
C LEU A 438 9.53 9.68 -5.18
N ALA A 439 8.62 10.67 -5.18
CA ALA A 439 8.95 12.04 -5.57
C ALA A 439 10.01 12.65 -4.64
N SER A 440 9.88 12.42 -3.34
CA SER A 440 10.85 12.89 -2.35
C SER A 440 12.17 12.15 -2.47
N ILE A 441 12.15 10.82 -2.67
CA ILE A 441 13.37 10.02 -2.89
C ILE A 441 14.11 10.49 -4.15
N LYS A 442 13.41 10.74 -5.25
CA LYS A 442 13.99 11.29 -6.49
C LYS A 442 14.66 12.65 -6.24
N ARG A 443 14.02 13.52 -5.44
CA ARG A 443 14.59 14.82 -5.08
C ARG A 443 15.87 14.68 -4.25
N ILE A 444 15.86 13.82 -3.22
CA ILE A 444 17.04 13.51 -2.39
C ILE A 444 18.18 13.01 -3.31
N HIS A 445 17.86 12.05 -4.17
CA HIS A 445 18.84 11.50 -5.12
C HIS A 445 19.45 12.58 -6.01
N LEU A 446 18.63 13.45 -6.62
CA LEU A 446 19.12 14.55 -7.46
C LEU A 446 20.00 15.54 -6.68
N GLU A 447 19.60 15.92 -5.47
CA GLU A 447 20.41 16.82 -4.62
C GLU A 447 21.76 16.19 -4.25
N LEU A 448 21.80 14.88 -3.99
CA LEU A 448 23.05 14.15 -3.76
C LEU A 448 23.89 14.07 -5.02
N THR A 449 23.30 13.72 -6.17
CA THR A 449 24.00 13.67 -7.45
C THR A 449 24.60 15.03 -7.80
N ASP A 450 23.88 16.13 -7.58
CA ASP A 450 24.38 17.49 -7.83
C ASP A 450 25.51 17.87 -6.88
N LYS A 451 25.39 17.56 -5.58
CA LYS A 451 26.47 17.77 -4.60
C LYS A 451 27.71 16.94 -4.95
N GLU A 452 27.53 15.68 -5.32
CA GLU A 452 28.63 14.78 -5.70
C GLU A 452 29.31 15.21 -7.00
N GLN A 453 28.54 15.61 -8.01
CA GLN A 453 29.07 16.21 -9.22
C GLN A 453 29.82 17.51 -8.92
N SER A 454 29.32 18.34 -8.01
CA SER A 454 30.00 19.57 -7.58
C SER A 454 31.35 19.27 -6.92
N LYS A 455 31.41 18.30 -5.99
CA LYS A 455 32.67 17.87 -5.36
C LYS A 455 33.66 17.30 -6.38
N ARG A 456 33.20 16.46 -7.32
CA ARG A 456 34.03 15.91 -8.41
C ARG A 456 34.56 17.00 -9.35
N ARG A 457 33.73 17.98 -9.71
CA ARG A 457 34.16 19.15 -10.50
C ARG A 457 35.22 19.95 -9.75
N ARG A 458 35.01 20.21 -8.45
CA ARG A 458 35.97 20.93 -7.61
C ARG A 458 37.33 20.23 -7.52
N ILE A 459 37.35 18.90 -7.40
CA ILE A 459 38.59 18.10 -7.46
C ILE A 459 39.28 18.29 -8.82
N ALA A 460 38.52 18.21 -9.91
CA ALA A 460 39.05 18.39 -11.26
C ALA A 460 39.61 19.82 -11.47
N ASP A 461 38.90 20.84 -11.01
CA ASP A 461 39.30 22.25 -11.13
C ASP A 461 40.60 22.53 -10.35
N ILE A 462 40.74 21.99 -9.14
CA ILE A 462 41.97 22.12 -8.34
C ILE A 462 43.17 21.48 -9.06
N LEU A 463 43.00 20.29 -9.64
CA LEU A 463 44.08 19.63 -10.39
C LEU A 463 44.36 20.31 -11.73
N GLN A 464 43.37 20.93 -12.36
CA GLN A 464 43.52 21.49 -13.70
C GLN A 464 44.30 22.80 -13.68
N SER A 465 43.97 23.73 -12.78
CA SER A 465 44.58 25.06 -12.77
C SER A 465 44.37 25.77 -11.43
N SER A 466 45.25 25.50 -10.47
CA SER A 466 45.22 26.15 -9.16
C SER A 466 46.58 26.70 -8.74
N ASN A 467 46.57 27.73 -7.90
CA ASN A 467 47.76 28.18 -7.18
C ASN A 467 47.55 27.95 -5.68
N ILE A 468 48.58 27.45 -5.02
CA ILE A 468 48.58 27.11 -3.60
C ILE A 468 49.53 28.05 -2.89
N GLU A 469 49.03 28.64 -1.81
CA GLU A 469 49.73 29.63 -1.02
C GLU A 469 49.67 29.21 0.43
N PHE A 470 50.81 29.20 1.12
CA PHE A 470 50.88 28.85 2.53
C PHE A 470 50.71 30.11 3.39
N VAL A 471 49.86 30.03 4.40
CA VAL A 471 49.56 31.16 5.29
C VAL A 471 49.78 30.77 6.74
N ARG A 472 50.19 31.76 7.53
CA ARG A 472 50.30 31.63 8.99
C ARG A 472 49.01 32.14 9.62
N ILE A 473 48.36 31.31 10.41
CA ILE A 473 47.11 31.61 11.13
C ILE A 473 47.39 31.64 12.63
N GLY A 474 46.76 32.58 13.34
CA GLY A 474 46.82 32.69 14.80
C GLY A 474 47.96 33.58 15.31
N HIS A 475 47.65 34.41 16.31
CA HIS A 475 48.61 35.31 16.97
C HIS A 475 49.24 34.72 18.23
N HIS A 476 48.59 33.74 18.88
CA HIS A 476 49.03 33.14 20.14
C HIS A 476 49.37 31.65 20.04
N GLU A 477 48.65 30.91 19.20
CA GLU A 477 49.02 29.56 18.76
C GLU A 477 49.23 29.61 17.25
N VAL A 478 50.48 29.50 16.84
CA VAL A 478 50.86 29.64 15.43
C VAL A 478 50.56 28.34 14.71
N ALA A 479 49.60 28.41 13.80
CA ALA A 479 49.27 27.33 12.88
C ALA A 479 49.60 27.75 11.44
N PHE A 480 49.77 26.76 10.57
CA PHE A 480 49.87 26.98 9.13
C PHE A 480 48.64 26.38 8.44
N ASP A 481 48.17 27.07 7.41
CA ASP A 481 47.08 26.63 6.54
C ASP A 481 47.43 27.00 5.10
N ILE A 482 46.54 26.69 4.17
CA ILE A 482 46.66 27.04 2.76
C ILE A 482 45.51 27.93 2.31
N TYR A 483 45.79 28.71 1.28
CA TYR A 483 44.77 29.21 0.37
C TYR A 483 45.04 28.68 -1.03
N ILE A 484 44.01 28.07 -1.62
CA ILE A 484 44.04 27.68 -3.03
C ILE A 484 43.19 28.66 -3.83
N THR A 485 43.81 29.30 -4.82
CA THR A 485 43.13 30.14 -5.81
C THR A 485 42.97 29.35 -7.11
N LEU A 486 41.74 29.29 -7.64
CA LEU A 486 41.46 28.66 -8.94
C LEU A 486 41.65 29.69 -10.05
N GLN A 487 42.43 29.34 -11.07
CA GLN A 487 42.60 30.18 -12.26
C GLN A 487 41.43 29.90 -13.21
N ASN A 488 40.34 30.65 -13.10
CA ASN A 488 39.22 30.51 -14.05
C ASN A 488 39.66 30.92 -15.46
N HIS A 489 39.75 29.96 -16.39
CA HIS A 489 39.96 30.23 -17.81
C HIS A 489 38.86 31.07 -18.47
N GLN A 490 37.70 31.27 -17.81
CA GLN A 490 36.58 32.06 -18.34
C GLN A 490 36.65 33.57 -18.07
N GLU A 491 37.53 34.06 -17.19
CA GLU A 491 37.64 35.52 -16.94
C GLU A 491 38.70 36.23 -17.80
N GLN A 492 39.56 35.49 -18.50
CA GLN A 492 40.63 36.11 -19.31
C GLN A 492 40.14 36.73 -20.63
N GLN A 493 38.91 36.46 -21.09
CA GLN A 493 38.34 37.12 -22.26
C GLN A 493 37.46 38.35 -21.94
N GLN A 494 37.19 38.64 -20.66
CA GLN A 494 36.37 39.80 -20.25
C GLN A 494 37.02 40.64 -19.13
N LYS A 495 38.35 40.82 -19.12
CA LYS A 495 38.99 41.86 -18.29
C LYS A 495 40.03 42.63 -19.09
N GLN A 496 39.55 43.35 -20.10
CA GLN A 496 40.18 44.57 -20.62
C GLN A 496 39.27 45.78 -20.40
N THR A 497 38.62 45.89 -19.24
CA THR A 497 38.14 47.21 -18.78
C THR A 497 37.87 47.20 -17.29
N THR A 498 38.29 48.30 -16.66
CA THR A 498 37.97 48.76 -15.31
C THR A 498 38.58 48.02 -14.12
N MET A 499 39.54 48.73 -13.52
CA MET A 499 40.02 48.55 -12.15
C MET A 499 38.88 48.73 -11.13
N ASN A 500 39.09 48.12 -9.96
CA ASN A 500 38.30 48.16 -8.74
C ASN A 500 37.11 47.19 -8.72
N GLU A 501 37.41 45.94 -8.40
CA GLU A 501 36.56 45.12 -7.52
C GLU A 501 37.47 44.05 -6.89
N GLU A 502 37.41 43.95 -5.56
CA GLU A 502 38.07 42.91 -4.78
C GLU A 502 37.78 41.57 -5.46
N GLN A 503 38.83 40.92 -5.96
CA GLN A 503 38.74 39.54 -6.43
C GLN A 503 38.14 38.76 -5.27
N LYS A 504 36.90 38.29 -5.46
CA LYS A 504 36.23 37.37 -4.56
C LYS A 504 36.95 36.03 -4.70
N ILE A 505 38.16 35.96 -4.17
CA ILE A 505 38.96 34.75 -4.11
C ILE A 505 38.15 33.79 -3.26
N GLN A 506 37.61 32.74 -3.87
CA GLN A 506 37.13 31.61 -3.10
C GLN A 506 38.36 30.95 -2.47
N ASN A 507 38.68 31.34 -1.24
CA ASN A 507 39.75 30.73 -0.47
C ASN A 507 39.35 29.31 -0.10
N ILE A 508 39.92 28.32 -0.79
CA ILE A 508 39.82 26.91 -0.38
C ILE A 508 40.92 26.65 0.66
N THR A 509 40.53 26.15 1.82
CA THR A 509 41.41 25.88 2.98
C THR A 509 41.89 24.43 3.00
N PHE A 510 42.80 24.09 3.92
CA PHE A 510 43.23 22.70 4.10
C PHE A 510 42.06 21.78 4.52
N ALA A 511 41.15 22.29 5.36
CA ALA A 511 39.97 21.54 5.80
C ALA A 511 39.09 21.13 4.60
N ASP A 512 38.87 22.05 3.66
CA ASP A 512 38.09 21.80 2.45
C ASP A 512 38.72 20.69 1.57
N ILE A 513 40.04 20.76 1.32
CA ILE A 513 40.70 19.74 0.50
C ILE A 513 40.88 18.40 1.24
N SER A 514 40.93 18.41 2.57
CA SER A 514 40.94 17.20 3.39
C SER A 514 39.60 16.46 3.30
N GLU A 515 38.48 17.18 3.35
CA GLU A 515 37.14 16.61 3.11
C GLU A 515 37.05 16.01 1.69
N LEU A 516 37.52 16.75 0.69
CA LEU A 516 37.55 16.26 -0.70
C LEU A 516 38.45 15.03 -0.86
N ARG A 517 39.57 14.94 -0.12
CA ARG A 517 40.48 13.78 -0.12
C ARG A 517 39.78 12.56 0.45
N ASP A 518 39.10 12.69 1.57
CA ASP A 518 38.41 11.57 2.21
C ASP A 518 37.24 11.09 1.34
N ARG A 519 36.52 12.01 0.66
CA ARG A 519 35.53 11.63 -0.34
C ARG A 519 36.15 10.97 -1.57
N ALA A 520 37.30 11.46 -2.06
CA ALA A 520 38.02 10.85 -3.18
C ALA A 520 38.47 9.41 -2.87
N ARG A 521 38.88 9.12 -1.63
CA ARG A 521 39.20 7.76 -1.17
C ARG A 521 37.98 6.84 -1.23
N LEU A 522 36.82 7.30 -0.75
CA LEU A 522 35.57 6.51 -0.82
C LEU A 522 35.19 6.17 -2.26
N LEU A 523 35.31 7.13 -3.18
CA LEU A 523 35.04 6.93 -4.60
C LEU A 523 36.04 5.98 -5.27
N GLU A 524 37.31 6.00 -4.86
CA GLU A 524 38.32 5.05 -5.31
C GLU A 524 37.98 3.61 -4.87
N TYR A 525 37.55 3.44 -3.62
CA TYR A 525 37.13 2.13 -3.10
C TYR A 525 35.91 1.57 -3.83
N SER A 526 34.88 2.38 -4.10
CA SER A 526 33.68 1.90 -4.81
C SER A 526 33.95 1.54 -6.27
N SER A 527 34.84 2.28 -6.93
CA SER A 527 35.19 2.08 -8.36
C SER A 527 36.02 0.82 -8.60
N ASN A 528 36.84 0.38 -7.64
CA ASN A 528 37.63 -0.86 -7.75
C ASN A 528 36.76 -2.14 -7.75
N THR A 529 35.48 -2.04 -7.39
CA THR A 529 34.53 -3.16 -7.41
C THR A 529 33.86 -3.37 -8.77
N GLN A 530 33.96 -2.41 -9.71
CA GLN A 530 33.38 -2.50 -11.05
C GLN A 530 34.48 -2.51 -12.12
N GLU A 531 34.83 -3.71 -12.63
CA GLU A 531 35.83 -3.91 -13.69
C GLU A 531 35.35 -3.34 -15.04
N SER A 532 35.48 -2.03 -15.26
CA SER A 532 35.32 -1.42 -16.58
C SER A 532 36.46 -0.44 -16.90
N ASP A 533 37.15 -0.69 -18.02
CA ASP A 533 38.32 0.07 -18.50
C ASP A 533 38.06 1.58 -18.69
N LYS A 534 36.79 2.00 -18.79
CA LYS A 534 36.41 3.42 -18.93
C LYS A 534 36.55 4.24 -17.64
N ASN A 535 36.57 3.59 -16.47
CA ASN A 535 36.69 4.28 -15.18
C ASN A 535 38.15 4.47 -14.72
N GLN A 536 39.13 3.85 -15.41
CA GLN A 536 40.52 3.85 -14.95
C GLN A 536 41.14 5.26 -14.92
N HIS A 537 40.85 6.09 -15.93
CA HIS A 537 41.37 7.46 -16.00
C HIS A 537 40.83 8.37 -14.89
N ASP A 538 39.57 8.18 -14.48
CA ASP A 538 38.97 8.96 -13.39
C ASP A 538 39.45 8.46 -12.02
N VAL A 539 39.67 7.15 -11.86
CA VAL A 539 40.32 6.58 -10.67
C VAL A 539 41.75 7.11 -10.55
N ASP A 540 42.50 7.18 -11.65
CA ASP A 540 43.85 7.74 -11.65
C ASP A 540 43.82 9.22 -11.23
N LYS A 541 42.89 10.03 -11.74
CA LYS A 541 42.72 11.43 -11.28
C LYS A 541 42.45 11.53 -9.77
N LEU A 542 41.61 10.66 -9.22
CA LEU A 542 41.33 10.63 -7.78
C LEU A 542 42.60 10.29 -6.97
N ARG A 543 43.39 9.30 -7.42
CA ARG A 543 44.68 8.96 -6.81
C ARG A 543 45.67 10.13 -6.83
N HIS A 544 45.76 10.83 -7.97
CA HIS A 544 46.60 12.02 -8.09
C HIS A 544 46.14 13.12 -7.14
N PHE A 545 44.83 13.33 -6.96
CA PHE A 545 44.32 14.26 -5.97
C PHE A 545 44.66 13.85 -4.53
N ILE A 546 44.53 12.58 -4.18
CA ILE A 546 44.87 12.07 -2.84
C ILE A 546 46.35 12.33 -2.54
N GLN A 547 47.25 12.02 -3.49
CA GLN A 547 48.68 12.28 -3.35
C GLN A 547 48.99 13.77 -3.23
N PHE A 548 48.33 14.60 -4.04
CA PHE A 548 48.43 16.06 -3.98
C PHE A 548 48.12 16.58 -2.57
N VAL A 549 46.98 16.19 -1.98
CA VAL A 549 46.60 16.62 -0.63
C VAL A 549 47.60 16.12 0.43
N SER A 550 48.15 14.91 0.28
CA SER A 550 49.22 14.41 1.17
C SER A 550 50.51 15.22 1.10
N VAL A 551 50.91 15.72 -0.08
CA VAL A 551 52.07 16.62 -0.19
C VAL A 551 51.80 17.96 0.49
N VAL A 552 50.58 18.49 0.38
CA VAL A 552 50.18 19.71 1.10
C VAL A 552 50.22 19.51 2.62
N GLU A 553 49.62 18.43 3.11
CA GLU A 553 49.60 18.07 4.54
C GLU A 553 51.01 17.93 5.13
N THR A 554 51.90 17.21 4.45
CA THR A 554 53.30 17.05 4.89
C THR A 554 54.09 18.37 4.83
N THR A 555 53.77 19.24 3.87
CA THR A 555 54.38 20.57 3.80
C THR A 555 53.94 21.44 4.98
N LEU A 556 52.65 21.43 5.34
CA LEU A 556 52.13 22.15 6.51
C LEU A 556 52.74 21.64 7.82
N GLU A 557 52.88 20.32 7.98
CA GLU A 557 53.53 19.71 9.14
C GLU A 557 55.01 20.12 9.22
N THR A 558 55.74 20.08 8.10
CA THR A 558 57.15 20.47 8.05
C THR A 558 57.35 21.95 8.36
N LEU A 559 56.48 22.83 7.85
CA LEU A 559 56.49 24.26 8.19
C LEU A 559 56.21 24.50 9.68
N THR A 560 55.25 23.75 10.24
CA THR A 560 54.94 23.79 11.68
C THR A 560 56.14 23.38 12.52
N ASN A 561 56.83 22.30 12.13
CA ASN A 561 58.02 21.80 12.84
C ASN A 561 59.21 22.76 12.71
N LEU A 562 59.45 23.34 11.52
CA LEU A 562 60.47 24.37 11.33
C LEU A 562 60.21 25.61 12.19
N TYR A 563 58.95 26.03 12.28
CA TYR A 563 58.55 27.15 13.15
C TYR A 563 58.79 26.83 14.62
N ARG A 564 58.36 25.65 15.09
CA ARG A 564 58.61 25.19 16.48
C ARG A 564 60.09 25.05 16.81
N ALA A 565 60.90 24.65 15.84
CA ALA A 565 62.35 24.59 15.97
C ALA A 565 63.02 25.99 15.91
N GLY A 566 62.26 27.07 15.78
CA GLY A 566 62.79 28.44 15.79
C GLY A 566 63.59 28.80 14.54
N TYR A 567 63.26 28.25 13.37
CA TYR A 567 63.95 28.60 12.14
C TYR A 567 63.64 30.07 11.74
N PRO A 568 64.64 30.94 11.57
CA PRO A 568 64.41 32.39 11.44
C PRO A 568 63.79 32.84 10.11
N LEU A 569 63.79 31.98 9.09
CA LEU A 569 63.36 32.33 7.72
C LEU A 569 62.10 31.57 7.26
N VAL A 570 61.24 31.10 8.18
CA VAL A 570 59.98 30.41 7.83
C VAL A 570 59.06 31.31 7.00
N SER A 571 59.06 32.63 7.22
CA SER A 571 58.25 33.59 6.46
C SER A 571 58.52 33.58 4.95
N LYS A 572 59.70 33.13 4.51
CA LYS A 572 60.07 33.03 3.08
C LYS A 572 59.27 31.98 2.31
N PHE A 573 58.57 31.11 3.02
CA PHE A 573 57.77 30.04 2.44
C PHE A 573 56.27 30.33 2.50
N LEU A 574 55.88 31.54 2.93
CA LEU A 574 54.50 31.99 3.04
C LEU A 574 54.09 32.87 1.84
N ILE A 575 52.78 33.11 1.71
CA ILE A 575 52.10 33.85 0.62
C ILE A 575 52.78 35.15 0.19
N THR A 576 53.45 35.86 1.10
CA THR A 576 54.17 37.10 0.81
C THR A 576 55.39 36.92 -0.08
N GLU A 577 55.90 35.69 -0.25
CA GLU A 577 57.14 35.42 -1.01
C GLU A 577 57.03 34.24 -1.99
N LYS A 578 56.10 33.29 -1.82
CA LYS A 578 56.08 32.07 -2.64
C LYS A 578 54.67 31.53 -2.91
N THR A 579 54.41 31.21 -4.17
CA THR A 579 53.17 30.57 -4.65
C THR A 579 53.51 29.34 -5.49
N PHE A 580 52.69 28.29 -5.43
CA PHE A 580 52.92 27.03 -6.13
C PHE A 580 51.78 26.74 -7.10
N SER A 581 52.07 26.62 -8.39
CA SER A 581 51.05 26.30 -9.40
C SER A 581 50.87 24.79 -9.54
N CYS A 582 49.62 24.34 -9.54
CA CYS A 582 49.19 23.03 -10.02
C CYS A 582 48.51 23.19 -11.38
N VAL A 583 49.07 22.59 -12.43
CA VAL A 583 48.53 22.66 -13.79
C VAL A 583 48.43 21.26 -14.39
N ASN A 584 47.24 20.85 -14.79
CA ASN A 584 46.94 19.52 -15.33
C ASN A 584 47.50 18.36 -14.48
N GLY A 585 47.39 18.48 -13.15
CA GLY A 585 47.86 17.50 -12.19
C GLY A 585 49.37 17.54 -11.93
N ASN A 586 50.13 18.44 -12.57
CA ASN A 586 51.54 18.65 -12.24
C ASN A 586 51.67 19.66 -11.10
N TYR A 587 52.21 19.20 -9.96
CA TYR A 587 52.56 20.00 -8.78
C TYR A 587 54.03 19.75 -8.35
N ASP A 588 54.93 19.50 -9.31
CA ASP A 588 56.34 19.17 -9.04
C ASP A 588 57.06 20.23 -8.22
N GLN A 589 56.73 21.51 -8.42
CA GLN A 589 57.29 22.61 -7.63
C GLN A 589 56.96 22.49 -6.14
N LEU A 590 55.74 22.04 -5.83
CA LEU A 590 55.30 21.80 -4.46
C LEU A 590 56.05 20.61 -3.86
N THR A 591 56.17 19.51 -4.61
CA THR A 591 56.91 18.31 -4.18
C THR A 591 58.39 18.61 -3.93
N GLN A 592 59.04 19.36 -4.83
CA GLN A 592 60.44 19.79 -4.67
C GLN A 592 60.61 20.72 -3.47
N ASN A 593 59.66 21.63 -3.25
CA ASN A 593 59.67 22.50 -2.08
C ASN A 593 59.51 21.72 -0.78
N ASN A 594 58.60 20.74 -0.74
CA ASN A 594 58.43 19.86 0.42
C ASN A 594 59.73 19.12 0.74
N ALA A 595 60.40 18.53 -0.27
CA ALA A 595 61.69 17.88 -0.08
C ALA A 595 62.79 18.85 0.41
N THR A 596 62.78 20.09 -0.09
CA THR A 596 63.70 21.15 0.35
C THR A 596 63.46 21.53 1.80
N LEU A 597 62.19 21.71 2.21
CA LEU A 597 61.79 22.01 3.59
C LEU A 597 62.16 20.86 4.55
N ALA A 598 61.96 19.61 4.13
CA ALA A 598 62.33 18.45 4.93
C ALA A 598 63.85 18.38 5.16
N ASN A 599 64.65 18.56 4.10
CA ASN A 599 66.11 18.63 4.23
C ASN A 599 66.56 19.82 5.09
N LEU A 600 65.88 20.96 4.96
CA LEU A 600 66.16 22.15 5.75
C LEU A 600 65.89 21.90 7.24
N LEU A 601 64.77 21.27 7.58
CA LEU A 601 64.43 20.89 8.95
C LEU A 601 65.52 20.00 9.56
N VAL A 602 65.90 18.91 8.88
CA VAL A 602 66.95 17.99 9.35
C VAL A 602 68.29 18.73 9.54
N SER A 603 68.67 19.58 8.58
CA SER A 603 69.91 20.34 8.66
C SER A 603 69.90 21.36 9.82
N TRP A 604 68.74 21.97 10.08
CA TRP A 604 68.57 22.95 11.13
C TRP A 604 68.59 22.29 12.51
N GLU A 605 67.86 21.19 12.69
CA GLU A 605 67.87 20.41 13.93
C GLU A 605 69.28 19.90 14.25
N THR A 606 70.01 19.37 13.25
CA THR A 606 71.40 18.93 13.42
C THR A 606 72.30 20.10 13.87
N LYS A 607 72.11 21.28 13.27
CA LYS A 607 72.85 22.49 13.65
C LYS A 607 72.50 22.94 15.07
N LEU A 608 71.23 22.96 15.45
CA LEU A 608 70.79 23.30 16.80
C LEU A 608 71.37 22.35 17.83
N LEU A 609 71.35 21.05 17.57
CA LEU A 609 71.97 20.05 18.45
C LEU A 609 73.47 20.33 18.64
N SER A 610 74.21 20.59 17.57
CA SER A 610 75.63 20.93 17.68
C SER A 610 75.88 22.23 18.45
N LEU A 611 74.98 23.22 18.36
CA LEU A 611 75.07 24.47 19.11
C LEU A 611 74.75 24.26 20.59
N TYR A 612 73.79 23.40 20.92
CA TYR A 612 73.47 23.03 22.30
C TYR A 612 74.57 22.21 22.97
N GLU A 613 75.31 21.40 22.21
CA GLU A 613 76.50 20.70 22.72
C GLU A 613 77.63 21.67 23.10
N ILE A 614 77.82 22.75 22.34
CA ILE A 614 78.88 23.74 22.57
C ILE A 614 78.45 24.80 23.61
N TYR A 615 77.19 25.21 23.56
CA TYR A 615 76.61 26.26 24.40
C TYR A 615 75.36 25.71 25.10
N THR A 616 75.59 24.91 26.14
CA THR A 616 74.51 24.20 26.85
C THR A 616 73.49 25.15 27.47
N ASP A 617 73.91 26.37 27.82
CA ASP A 617 73.01 27.41 28.35
C ASP A 617 71.90 27.83 27.37
N LEU A 618 72.08 27.55 26.08
CA LEU A 618 71.04 27.79 25.07
C LEU A 618 69.85 26.83 25.23
N THR A 619 70.01 25.69 25.90
CA THR A 619 68.90 24.75 26.14
C THR A 619 67.88 25.25 27.15
N TYR A 620 68.17 26.34 27.88
CA TYR A 620 67.24 26.94 28.84
C TYR A 620 66.13 27.79 28.19
N PHE A 621 66.24 28.08 26.89
CA PHE A 621 65.29 28.95 26.17
C PHE A 621 64.54 28.16 25.08
N THR A 622 63.26 28.47 24.90
CA THR A 622 62.46 27.94 23.78
C THR A 622 62.74 28.73 22.49
N GLY A 623 62.37 28.19 21.32
CA GLY A 623 62.55 28.86 20.03
C GLY A 623 61.93 30.26 19.97
N ASP A 624 60.73 30.44 20.52
CA ASP A 624 60.08 31.76 20.61
C ASP A 624 60.83 32.73 21.53
N GLN A 625 61.41 32.22 22.63
CA GLN A 625 62.25 33.03 23.53
C GLN A 625 63.55 33.45 22.86
N PHE A 626 64.15 32.57 22.05
CA PHE A 626 65.30 32.95 21.22
C PHE A 626 64.95 34.06 20.24
N GLN A 627 63.81 33.96 19.57
CA GLN A 627 63.39 34.98 18.63
C GLN A 627 63.12 36.33 19.32
N LEU A 628 62.55 36.33 20.53
CA LEU A 628 62.40 37.55 21.34
C LEU A 628 63.74 38.14 21.78
N ILE A 629 64.70 37.30 22.16
CA ILE A 629 66.07 37.72 22.52
C ILE A 629 66.78 38.30 21.29
N GLU A 630 66.71 37.63 20.15
CA GLU A 630 67.28 38.10 18.88
C GLU A 630 66.65 39.44 18.46
N ASP A 631 65.32 39.55 18.46
CA ASP A 631 64.61 40.79 18.12
C ASP A 631 64.99 41.94 19.06
N TYR A 632 65.16 41.67 20.36
CA TYR A 632 65.60 42.66 21.34
C TYR A 632 67.05 43.10 21.06
N ILE A 633 67.96 42.15 20.81
CA ILE A 633 69.36 42.43 20.48
C ILE A 633 69.43 43.25 19.18
N TYR A 634 68.75 42.84 18.11
CA TYR A 634 68.72 43.55 16.84
C TYR A 634 68.12 44.95 16.96
N LYS A 635 67.01 45.11 17.69
CA LYS A 635 66.43 46.44 17.96
C LYS A 635 67.38 47.32 18.77
N SER A 636 68.05 46.77 19.78
CA SER A 636 69.00 47.51 20.62
C SER A 636 70.25 47.96 19.85
N LEU A 637 70.73 47.15 18.90
CA LEU A 637 71.85 47.49 18.00
C LEU A 637 71.47 48.55 16.95
N SER A 638 70.20 48.59 16.52
CA SER A 638 69.70 49.61 15.58
C SER A 638 69.46 50.99 16.20
N VAL A 639 69.55 51.12 17.54
CA VAL A 639 69.37 52.38 18.29
C VAL A 639 70.72 53.00 18.70
N THR A 640 71.84 52.33 18.44
CA THR A 640 73.20 52.86 18.66
C THR A 640 73.83 53.34 17.36
N ASP A 641 73.31 54.45 16.82
CA ASP A 641 74.04 55.40 15.98
C ASP A 641 73.54 56.82 16.35
N PRO A 642 74.33 57.64 17.10
CA PRO A 642 74.12 59.07 17.18
C PRO A 642 74.58 59.83 15.92
#